data_AF-I2G1K5-F1
#
_entry.id   AF-I2G1K5-F1
#
_cell.length_a   1.000
_cell.length_b   1.000
_cell.length_c   1.000
_cell.angle_alpha   90.00
_cell.angle_beta   90.00
_cell.angle_gamma   90.00
#
_symmetry.space_group_name_H-M   'P 1'
#
loop_
_entity.id
_entity.type
_entity.pdbx_description
1 polymer ?
#
loop_
_entity_poly.entity_id
_entity_poly.type
_entity_poly.pdbx_seq_one_letter_code
_entity_poly.pdbx_strand_id
1 'polypeptide(L)'
;MLKRAVAKVTGDSNGEDGHSKSSSNPASGQTTPVQPPSAQSTVNSTQSENTDKKFRLSHIFSGHTLPGTRRSTSRGVSLDEPRPSAIKRAQKVEEKERKAIQQEKVKEKIAMLRRQSDLRAAAIETPEQRARYGEQYPEEWNKEHDKWAHIFTICDDNKIGDTVTLRARIHTIRDVSSHLVFIVLRQQISTIQAVLAEETDVITGHMVRWAKRLPLESIVLVRGELQKPREPITGATTEQAEIKVQELYLVAPPKETLPFNVYDADLVLKKSDGHEGEDSGSHGADSDGEGAPRDENHSIERHEGPVITQRVRLTNRIIDLRTPTSQAIFRINAAICNNFRAHLDKNGFIEIHTPKLQGGASESGSSVFMLDYFGRPAFLAQSPQLYKQMCIAADFKKVYEIGPVFRAENSNTARHLTEYTGLDIEMEIVDYYDAIRVIDGMLKSIFAALRDNFKPERELIKRHFPHEDLVYPEDTLILPFAQGVRILRESGYVDEDGSMPKEDEDLATRAEIRLGELIKEKYNTDYYILDKFPTSVRPFYAMEDKENPKVTNSFDIFIRGQEICTGGQRIHDIEELEKKMQRLSISSKGMQDYLEGFGLGAPPHAGCGIGLERLVFLYLNLGDVRLGTLFHRDPRSLPLQKNVEGELRHPEASTNPPPWKHPRLTLKADGESDLRDMQALEKLIANYGDASNTAWLDDRYKVWRHPETGAAVGYSPFKGYAMIVGDPLCDKTQMTQVVSAFLQYIKKEAKLKPIWMMVCEEVEEILGGRLNWCTLSVLAEERVDDLAKNPARRDPDIQKKVRHARKEGVKIEDYSLNENVPDEVVHETDERIEDWRKNRKGEQVHMTDVHPWRDMSHRVYYIARDASGKVCAMVVLHQLSPQHGWHIKWALDFPGAPNGTIEHVILHALENNAGSKMTFGVSATSTFVAKHGLSKMTTKWLTKAYASIAEHNRLTNKGEFRQKLGAVEDRVYICYPRHGLSPAGIQAIVGFFKQ
;
A
#
# COMPACT_ATOMS: atom_id res chain seq x y z
N MET A 1 -37.35 0.24 -46.97
CA MET A 1 -36.77 0.20 -48.34
C MET A 1 -36.13 1.54 -48.64
N LEU A 2 -35.13 1.55 -49.53
CA LEU A 2 -34.61 2.64 -50.39
C LEU A 2 -34.83 4.12 -49.95
N LYS A 3 -33.75 4.87 -49.66
CA LYS A 3 -32.85 5.60 -50.61
C LYS A 3 -33.41 6.95 -51.12
N ARG A 4 -32.69 8.03 -50.76
CA ARG A 4 -32.54 9.33 -51.45
C ARG A 4 -33.79 10.14 -51.84
N ALA A 5 -33.93 11.31 -51.19
CA ALA A 5 -34.47 12.55 -51.74
C ALA A 5 -33.88 13.74 -50.93
N VAL A 6 -33.76 15.00 -51.38
CA VAL A 6 -33.70 15.67 -52.71
C VAL A 6 -33.09 17.08 -52.45
N ALA A 7 -32.62 17.79 -53.48
CA ALA A 7 -31.89 19.06 -53.37
C ALA A 7 -32.76 20.34 -53.35
N LYS A 8 -32.08 21.50 -53.19
CA LYS A 8 -32.48 22.90 -53.47
C LYS A 8 -33.48 23.60 -52.52
N VAL A 9 -32.98 24.64 -51.84
CA VAL A 9 -33.61 25.98 -51.75
C VAL A 9 -32.52 27.03 -52.00
N THR A 10 -32.89 28.14 -52.64
CA THR A 10 -32.05 29.26 -53.12
C THR A 10 -32.14 30.50 -52.22
N GLY A 11 -31.15 31.41 -52.27
CA GLY A 11 -31.31 32.80 -51.77
C GLY A 11 -30.00 33.49 -51.41
N ASP A 12 -29.61 34.51 -52.18
CA ASP A 12 -28.34 35.27 -52.03
C ASP A 12 -28.40 36.40 -50.99
N SER A 13 -27.24 36.86 -50.50
CA SER A 13 -26.93 38.30 -50.32
C SER A 13 -25.43 38.59 -50.06
N ASN A 14 -24.74 39.04 -51.13
CA ASN A 14 -23.61 39.96 -51.30
C ASN A 14 -22.61 40.37 -50.19
N GLY A 15 -21.36 40.61 -50.65
CA GLY A 15 -20.25 41.37 -50.02
C GLY A 15 -18.90 40.68 -50.27
N GLU A 16 -18.22 40.85 -51.42
CA GLU A 16 -17.13 41.84 -51.66
C GLU A 16 -16.02 41.83 -50.59
N ASP A 17 -14.70 41.84 -50.85
CA ASP A 17 -13.80 41.34 -51.92
C ASP A 17 -12.39 41.18 -51.24
N GLY A 18 -11.24 40.78 -51.82
CA GLY A 18 -10.82 40.55 -53.20
C GLY A 18 -9.34 40.18 -53.30
N HIS A 19 -8.82 40.09 -54.53
CA HIS A 19 -7.40 39.91 -54.94
C HIS A 19 -6.60 38.67 -54.45
N SER A 20 -5.63 38.12 -55.20
CA SER A 20 -5.60 37.56 -56.56
C SER A 20 -4.12 37.37 -56.99
N LYS A 21 -3.74 36.15 -57.40
CA LYS A 21 -2.75 35.84 -58.47
C LYS A 21 -1.25 36.22 -58.23
N SER A 22 -0.24 35.58 -58.83
CA SER A 22 -0.15 34.31 -59.61
C SER A 22 1.32 33.95 -59.93
N SER A 23 1.57 32.70 -60.36
CA SER A 23 2.65 32.26 -61.31
C SER A 23 4.13 32.36 -60.84
N SER A 24 5.11 31.58 -61.31
CA SER A 24 5.22 30.64 -62.46
C SER A 24 6.32 29.56 -62.28
N ASN A 25 6.15 28.40 -62.94
CA ASN A 25 7.19 27.42 -63.36
C ASN A 25 8.12 28.03 -64.48
N PRO A 26 9.23 27.43 -65.00
CA PRO A 26 9.42 25.98 -65.28
C PRO A 26 10.87 25.39 -65.19
N ALA A 27 11.07 24.22 -65.82
CA ALA A 27 12.13 23.22 -65.62
C ALA A 27 13.35 23.25 -66.58
N SER A 28 14.41 22.48 -66.24
CA SER A 28 15.33 21.64 -67.07
C SER A 28 16.70 21.48 -66.38
N GLY A 29 17.49 20.39 -66.48
CA GLY A 29 17.30 19.05 -67.05
C GLY A 29 18.47 18.09 -66.66
N GLN A 30 18.29 16.78 -66.91
CA GLN A 30 19.23 15.76 -67.51
C GLN A 30 20.78 15.79 -67.18
N THR A 31 21.56 14.69 -67.04
CA THR A 31 21.48 13.26 -67.47
C THR A 31 22.36 12.29 -66.60
N THR A 32 21.78 11.16 -66.13
CA THR A 32 22.17 9.70 -66.28
C THR A 32 23.66 9.19 -66.25
N PRO A 33 24.01 7.86 -66.33
CA PRO A 33 24.58 7.10 -65.18
C PRO A 33 25.84 6.23 -65.53
N VAL A 34 26.27 5.28 -64.66
CA VAL A 34 26.75 3.88 -64.97
C VAL A 34 27.48 3.18 -63.78
N GLN A 35 26.83 2.11 -63.27
CA GLN A 35 27.27 0.70 -62.99
C GLN A 35 28.70 0.25 -62.53
N PRO A 36 28.85 -1.02 -62.02
CA PRO A 36 29.90 -1.51 -61.07
C PRO A 36 31.05 -2.29 -61.78
N PRO A 37 31.83 -3.28 -61.23
CA PRO A 37 31.89 -3.93 -59.90
C PRO A 37 33.31 -4.28 -59.36
N SER A 38 33.35 -5.17 -58.34
CA SER A 38 34.24 -6.35 -58.19
C SER A 38 35.04 -6.44 -56.87
N ALA A 39 35.33 -7.69 -56.48
CA ALA A 39 36.13 -8.07 -55.33
C ALA A 39 37.12 -9.16 -55.73
N GLN A 40 38.35 -9.14 -55.18
CA GLN A 40 39.35 -10.22 -55.01
C GLN A 40 40.62 -9.55 -54.43
N SER A 41 41.07 -9.79 -53.19
CA SER A 41 41.69 -11.00 -52.61
C SER A 41 43.17 -11.19 -52.96
N THR A 42 44.07 -10.98 -51.99
CA THR A 42 45.39 -11.62 -51.74
C THR A 42 46.24 -10.75 -50.80
N VAL A 43 47.23 -11.21 -50.02
CA VAL A 43 47.41 -12.43 -49.19
C VAL A 43 48.70 -12.22 -48.36
N ASN A 44 48.74 -12.70 -47.09
CA ASN A 44 49.93 -12.81 -46.20
C ASN A 44 50.65 -11.50 -45.78
N SER A 45 51.43 -11.41 -44.69
CA SER A 45 51.47 -12.03 -43.34
C SER A 45 52.64 -11.31 -42.61
N THR A 46 52.59 -10.91 -41.33
CA THR A 46 52.84 -11.76 -40.13
C THR A 46 52.66 -10.97 -38.83
N GLN A 47 52.05 -11.60 -37.80
CA GLN A 47 52.30 -11.54 -36.33
C GLN A 47 52.50 -10.17 -35.63
N SER A 48 51.87 -9.86 -34.48
CA SER A 48 51.61 -10.75 -33.33
C SER A 48 50.45 -10.30 -32.40
N GLU A 49 49.93 -11.27 -31.64
CA GLU A 49 49.27 -11.20 -30.31
C GLU A 49 47.99 -10.37 -30.03
N ASN A 50 46.86 -11.07 -30.23
CA ASN A 50 45.79 -11.35 -29.25
C ASN A 50 44.80 -10.28 -28.70
N THR A 51 43.54 -10.54 -29.06
CA THR A 51 42.30 -10.46 -28.25
C THR A 51 41.59 -9.13 -27.97
N ASP A 52 40.80 -8.71 -28.96
CA ASP A 52 39.48 -8.11 -28.72
C ASP A 52 38.52 -9.11 -28.04
N LYS A 53 37.74 -8.65 -27.05
CA LYS A 53 36.51 -9.33 -26.61
C LYS A 53 35.36 -8.34 -26.39
N LYS A 54 34.26 -8.64 -27.08
CA LYS A 54 32.95 -7.96 -26.96
C LYS A 54 32.48 -7.90 -25.50
N PHE A 55 32.02 -6.72 -25.08
CA PHE A 55 31.34 -6.54 -23.80
C PHE A 55 30.06 -7.40 -23.72
N ARG A 56 29.98 -8.24 -22.69
CA ARG A 56 28.73 -8.83 -22.16
C ARG A 56 28.55 -8.30 -20.74
N LEU A 57 27.39 -7.72 -20.42
CA LEU A 57 27.05 -7.48 -19.02
C LEU A 57 26.53 -8.77 -18.38
N SER A 58 27.37 -9.36 -17.53
CA SER A 58 27.03 -10.41 -16.58
C SER A 58 28.01 -10.32 -15.41
N HIS A 59 27.51 -10.42 -14.18
CA HIS A 59 28.19 -10.27 -12.87
C HIS A 59 28.40 -8.83 -12.34
N ILE A 60 27.48 -8.42 -11.47
CA ILE A 60 27.83 -7.93 -10.12
C ILE A 60 27.06 -8.82 -9.14
N PHE A 61 27.77 -9.77 -8.50
CA PHE A 61 27.46 -10.37 -7.18
C PHE A 61 28.39 -11.58 -6.94
N SER A 62 29.62 -11.32 -6.50
CA SER A 62 30.41 -12.20 -5.62
C SER A 62 31.77 -11.54 -5.30
N GLY A 63 32.18 -11.54 -4.03
CA GLY A 63 33.51 -11.05 -3.65
C GLY A 63 33.61 -10.49 -2.23
N HIS A 64 33.67 -11.38 -1.23
CA HIS A 64 34.62 -11.39 -0.10
C HIS A 64 34.08 -12.31 1.03
N THR A 65 34.52 -13.57 1.10
CA THR A 65 35.75 -14.12 1.74
C THR A 65 35.62 -14.35 3.25
N LEU A 66 36.01 -15.56 3.66
CA LEU A 66 35.88 -16.17 4.99
C LEU A 66 36.93 -15.66 5.99
N PRO A 67 36.73 -15.98 7.28
CA PRO A 67 37.77 -16.73 7.98
C PRO A 67 37.26 -17.91 8.83
N GLY A 68 38.10 -18.96 8.95
CA GLY A 68 38.38 -19.55 10.27
C GLY A 68 37.56 -20.76 10.76
N THR A 69 37.62 -21.87 10.04
CA THR A 69 37.57 -23.26 10.56
C THR A 69 37.51 -23.51 12.08
N ARG A 70 36.45 -24.21 12.55
CA ARG A 70 36.56 -25.15 13.70
C ARG A 70 35.70 -26.42 13.52
N ARG A 71 36.29 -27.53 13.94
CA ARG A 71 35.87 -28.94 13.71
C ARG A 71 34.44 -29.24 14.17
N SER A 72 33.69 -29.97 13.35
CA SER A 72 32.51 -30.72 13.80
C SER A 72 32.92 -32.06 14.42
N THR A 73 32.60 -32.26 15.70
CA THR A 73 32.58 -33.60 16.31
C THR A 73 31.17 -34.16 16.23
N SER A 74 31.05 -35.41 15.78
CA SER A 74 29.78 -36.12 15.67
C SER A 74 29.15 -36.42 17.04
N ARG A 75 27.87 -36.06 17.20
CA ARG A 75 26.91 -36.76 18.07
C ARG A 75 25.49 -36.46 17.59
N GLY A 76 24.74 -37.51 17.26
CA GLY A 76 23.37 -37.39 16.76
C GLY A 76 22.35 -37.20 17.86
N VAL A 77 21.23 -36.54 17.53
CA VAL A 77 19.99 -36.50 18.32
C VAL A 77 18.82 -36.66 17.35
N SER A 78 17.74 -37.32 17.80
CA SER A 78 16.57 -37.73 17.01
C SER A 78 15.79 -36.57 16.36
N LEU A 79 15.04 -36.88 15.29
CA LEU A 79 14.30 -35.93 14.45
C LEU A 79 12.77 -35.89 14.68
N ASP A 80 12.25 -36.57 15.71
CA ASP A 80 10.81 -36.79 15.92
C ASP A 80 10.11 -35.84 16.95
N GLU A 81 10.76 -34.75 17.38
CA GLU A 81 10.11 -33.75 18.26
C GLU A 81 9.94 -32.37 17.60
N PRO A 82 8.73 -31.75 17.64
CA PRO A 82 8.54 -30.41 17.11
C PRO A 82 9.28 -29.36 17.95
N ARG A 83 10.00 -28.45 17.29
CA ARG A 83 10.74 -27.38 17.98
C ARG A 83 9.81 -26.57 18.90
N PRO A 84 10.20 -26.28 20.17
CA PRO A 84 9.33 -25.61 21.16
C PRO A 84 8.70 -24.29 20.72
N SER A 85 9.34 -23.57 19.79
CA SER A 85 8.85 -22.31 19.22
C SER A 85 7.60 -22.48 18.33
N ALA A 86 7.45 -23.62 17.64
CA ALA A 86 6.27 -23.89 16.80
C ALA A 86 5.04 -24.20 17.65
N ILE A 87 5.22 -25.00 18.71
CA ILE A 87 4.16 -25.34 19.68
C ILE A 87 3.66 -24.09 20.39
N LYS A 88 4.56 -23.24 20.92
CA LYS A 88 4.19 -21.94 21.50
C LYS A 88 3.42 -21.04 20.54
N ARG A 89 3.76 -21.06 19.24
CA ARG A 89 3.08 -20.23 18.22
C ARG A 89 1.67 -20.72 17.90
N ALA A 90 1.47 -22.05 17.83
CA ALA A 90 0.15 -22.65 17.63
C ALA A 90 -0.77 -22.44 18.85
N GLN A 91 -0.26 -22.70 20.07
CA GLN A 91 -0.99 -22.46 21.32
C GLN A 91 -1.45 -21.00 21.44
N LYS A 92 -0.57 -20.04 21.09
CA LYS A 92 -0.88 -18.60 21.13
C LYS A 92 -1.93 -18.17 20.09
N VAL A 93 -2.12 -18.93 19.01
CA VAL A 93 -3.21 -18.70 18.03
C VAL A 93 -4.52 -19.27 18.57
N GLU A 94 -4.53 -20.52 19.04
CA GLU A 94 -5.74 -21.16 19.59
C GLU A 94 -6.27 -20.42 20.83
N GLU A 95 -5.37 -19.96 21.72
CA GLU A 95 -5.72 -19.13 22.86
C GLU A 95 -6.35 -17.79 22.43
N LYS A 96 -5.86 -17.19 21.33
CA LYS A 96 -6.38 -15.94 20.78
C LYS A 96 -7.77 -16.13 20.14
N GLU A 97 -7.99 -17.24 19.44
CA GLU A 97 -9.30 -17.60 18.87
C GLU A 97 -10.33 -17.90 19.97
N ARG A 98 -9.96 -18.68 21.00
CA ARG A 98 -10.82 -18.92 22.18
C ARG A 98 -11.17 -17.60 22.89
N LYS A 99 -10.20 -16.70 23.09
CA LYS A 99 -10.43 -15.36 23.66
C LYS A 99 -11.36 -14.51 22.79
N ALA A 100 -11.23 -14.54 21.46
CA ALA A 100 -12.11 -13.81 20.55
C ALA A 100 -13.56 -14.31 20.62
N ILE A 101 -13.79 -15.62 20.54
CA ILE A 101 -15.14 -16.23 20.63
C ILE A 101 -15.78 -15.92 21.99
N GLN A 102 -15.00 -15.92 23.07
CA GLN A 102 -15.51 -15.58 24.40
C GLN A 102 -15.80 -14.09 24.56
N GLN A 103 -14.99 -13.20 23.97
CA GLN A 103 -15.28 -11.76 23.89
C GLN A 103 -16.55 -11.48 23.09
N GLU A 104 -16.79 -12.20 21.99
CA GLU A 104 -17.99 -12.04 21.16
C GLU A 104 -19.27 -12.42 21.92
N LYS A 105 -19.29 -13.59 22.57
CA LYS A 105 -20.42 -14.02 23.43
C LYS A 105 -20.68 -13.05 24.60
N VAL A 106 -19.63 -12.49 25.18
CA VAL A 106 -19.76 -11.44 26.22
C VAL A 106 -20.33 -10.15 25.62
N LYS A 107 -19.90 -9.75 24.42
CA LYS A 107 -20.38 -8.57 23.69
C LYS A 107 -21.87 -8.69 23.33
N GLU A 108 -22.31 -9.86 22.85
CA GLU A 108 -23.73 -10.15 22.58
C GLU A 108 -24.58 -10.10 23.85
N LYS A 109 -24.14 -10.75 24.93
CA LYS A 109 -24.85 -10.74 26.23
C LYS A 109 -24.96 -9.32 26.79
N ILE A 110 -23.90 -8.52 26.67
CA ILE A 110 -23.91 -7.09 27.04
C ILE A 110 -24.86 -6.30 26.13
N ALA A 111 -24.88 -6.54 24.82
CA ALA A 111 -25.80 -5.87 23.89
C ALA A 111 -27.29 -6.18 24.19
N MET A 112 -27.60 -7.44 24.54
CA MET A 112 -28.95 -7.84 24.95
C MET A 112 -29.38 -7.14 26.25
N LEU A 113 -28.48 -7.09 27.25
CA LEU A 113 -28.73 -6.40 28.52
C LEU A 113 -28.86 -4.87 28.35
N ARG A 114 -28.09 -4.27 27.44
CA ARG A 114 -28.25 -2.85 27.03
C ARG A 114 -29.65 -2.63 26.46
N ARG A 115 -30.06 -3.39 25.44
CA ARG A 115 -31.38 -3.26 24.81
C ARG A 115 -32.53 -3.39 25.80
N GLN A 116 -32.43 -4.29 26.80
CA GLN A 116 -33.42 -4.39 27.89
C GLN A 116 -33.37 -3.19 28.86
N SER A 117 -32.18 -2.69 29.20
CA SER A 117 -31.99 -1.49 30.02
C SER A 117 -32.60 -0.24 29.36
N ASP A 118 -32.45 -0.13 28.04
CA ASP A 118 -32.85 1.04 27.27
C ASP A 118 -34.36 1.02 26.99
N LEU A 119 -34.95 -0.17 26.76
CA LEU A 119 -36.42 -0.36 26.74
C LEU A 119 -37.07 -0.05 28.09
N ARG A 120 -36.42 -0.35 29.22
CA ARG A 120 -36.90 0.04 30.56
C ARG A 120 -36.79 1.55 30.79
N ALA A 121 -35.72 2.19 30.31
CA ALA A 121 -35.57 3.65 30.34
C ALA A 121 -36.75 4.33 29.62
N ALA A 122 -37.03 3.89 28.40
CA ALA A 122 -38.09 4.43 27.56
C ALA A 122 -39.52 4.26 28.11
N ALA A 123 -39.71 3.45 29.16
CA ALA A 123 -40.98 3.27 29.85
C ALA A 123 -41.10 4.09 31.16
N ILE A 124 -40.01 4.69 31.65
CA ILE A 124 -39.94 5.41 32.93
C ILE A 124 -39.65 6.90 32.73
N GLU A 125 -38.77 7.25 31.80
CA GLU A 125 -38.36 8.64 31.55
C GLU A 125 -39.43 9.46 30.81
N THR A 126 -39.65 10.70 31.27
CA THR A 126 -40.52 11.66 30.56
C THR A 126 -39.94 12.04 29.18
N PRO A 127 -40.75 12.57 28.26
CA PRO A 127 -40.25 13.07 26.97
C PRO A 127 -39.14 14.12 27.12
N GLU A 128 -39.27 15.02 28.10
CA GLU A 128 -38.33 16.12 28.36
C GLU A 128 -36.99 15.61 28.90
N GLN A 129 -37.01 14.60 29.78
CA GLN A 129 -35.79 13.94 30.27
C GLN A 129 -35.06 13.21 29.15
N ARG A 130 -35.82 12.51 28.29
CA ARG A 130 -35.28 11.77 27.15
C ARG A 130 -34.71 12.68 26.07
N ALA A 131 -35.26 13.88 25.90
CA ALA A 131 -34.77 14.85 24.92
C ALA A 131 -33.36 15.36 25.21
N ARG A 132 -32.85 15.25 26.46
CA ARG A 132 -31.53 15.78 26.87
C ARG A 132 -30.33 14.96 26.42
N TYR A 133 -30.54 13.75 25.88
CA TYR A 133 -29.45 12.87 25.48
C TYR A 133 -29.82 11.92 24.35
N GLY A 134 -28.82 11.43 23.61
CA GLY A 134 -29.01 10.47 22.53
C GLY A 134 -28.21 10.81 21.27
N GLU A 135 -28.67 10.29 20.13
CA GLU A 135 -28.02 10.47 18.81
C GLU A 135 -28.65 11.60 17.97
N GLN A 136 -29.78 12.16 18.43
CA GLN A 136 -30.48 13.27 17.79
C GLN A 136 -30.45 14.47 18.74
N TYR A 137 -30.08 15.63 18.21
CA TYR A 137 -30.02 16.91 18.92
C TYR A 137 -30.83 17.97 18.16
N PRO A 138 -31.29 19.05 18.80
CA PRO A 138 -32.17 20.03 18.15
C PRO A 138 -31.51 20.71 16.93
N GLU A 139 -32.25 20.87 15.83
CA GLU A 139 -31.73 21.47 14.59
C GLU A 139 -31.28 22.93 14.79
N GLU A 140 -31.88 23.63 15.76
CA GLU A 140 -31.54 25.00 16.14
C GLU A 140 -30.07 25.13 16.53
N TRP A 141 -29.46 24.10 17.13
CA TRP A 141 -28.07 24.16 17.57
C TRP A 141 -27.11 24.29 16.38
N ASN A 142 -27.46 23.73 15.20
CA ASN A 142 -26.67 23.92 13.99
C ASN A 142 -26.75 25.38 13.48
N LYS A 143 -27.85 26.09 13.74
CA LYS A 143 -28.01 27.52 13.39
C LYS A 143 -27.22 28.44 14.32
N GLU A 144 -26.91 27.99 15.53
CA GLU A 144 -26.15 28.75 16.53
C GLU A 144 -24.69 28.28 16.70
N HIS A 145 -24.13 27.54 15.75
CA HIS A 145 -22.81 26.93 15.88
C HIS A 145 -21.66 27.94 16.05
N ASP A 146 -21.81 29.16 15.52
CA ASP A 146 -20.86 30.28 15.73
C ASP A 146 -20.76 30.76 17.19
N LYS A 147 -21.76 30.42 18.03
CA LYS A 147 -21.79 30.75 19.46
C LYS A 147 -21.18 29.66 20.34
N TRP A 148 -20.75 28.52 19.78
CA TRP A 148 -20.22 27.42 20.56
C TRP A 148 -18.86 27.77 21.19
N ALA A 149 -18.69 27.39 22.45
CA ALA A 149 -17.47 27.65 23.20
C ALA A 149 -16.30 26.78 22.72
N HIS A 150 -15.10 27.35 22.76
CA HIS A 150 -13.85 26.64 22.58
C HIS A 150 -13.18 26.42 23.94
N ILE A 151 -12.72 25.20 24.22
CA ILE A 151 -12.08 24.83 25.50
C ILE A 151 -10.82 25.68 25.74
N PHE A 152 -10.13 26.08 24.66
CA PHE A 152 -8.94 26.94 24.75
C PHE A 152 -9.25 28.35 25.30
N THR A 153 -10.40 28.95 24.97
CA THR A 153 -10.71 30.35 25.35
C THR A 153 -11.70 30.49 26.51
N ILE A 154 -12.53 29.47 26.77
CA ILE A 154 -13.57 29.52 27.82
C ILE A 154 -13.01 29.79 29.23
N CYS A 155 -11.76 29.42 29.47
CA CYS A 155 -11.12 29.50 30.79
C CYS A 155 -10.53 30.89 31.09
N ASP A 156 -10.09 31.62 30.06
CA ASP A 156 -9.42 32.92 30.21
C ASP A 156 -10.41 34.06 30.52
N ASP A 157 -11.65 33.93 30.04
CA ASP A 157 -12.68 34.96 30.10
C ASP A 157 -13.47 35.01 31.44
N ASN A 158 -13.08 34.22 32.46
CA ASN A 158 -13.71 34.22 33.80
C ASN A 158 -15.23 33.89 33.82
N LYS A 159 -15.68 33.05 32.88
CA LYS A 159 -17.10 32.70 32.57
C LYS A 159 -17.77 31.71 33.53
N ILE A 160 -17.42 31.72 34.81
CA ILE A 160 -17.95 30.76 35.79
C ILE A 160 -19.40 31.14 36.14
N GLY A 161 -20.32 30.19 35.96
CA GLY A 161 -21.77 30.36 36.02
C GLY A 161 -22.45 30.44 34.64
N ASP A 162 -21.68 30.62 33.55
CA ASP A 162 -22.26 30.67 32.21
C ASP A 162 -22.71 29.28 31.73
N THR A 163 -23.85 29.23 31.04
CA THR A 163 -24.25 28.04 30.28
C THR A 163 -23.56 28.06 28.92
N VAL A 164 -22.75 27.05 28.65
CA VAL A 164 -21.95 26.91 27.44
C VAL A 164 -22.34 25.67 26.64
N THR A 165 -22.27 25.78 25.31
CA THR A 165 -22.44 24.67 24.37
C THR A 165 -21.15 24.47 23.61
N LEU A 166 -20.64 23.24 23.53
CA LEU A 166 -19.42 22.93 22.77
C LEU A 166 -19.45 21.55 22.11
N ARG A 167 -18.67 21.39 21.03
CA ARG A 167 -18.46 20.12 20.34
C ARG A 167 -17.05 19.60 20.61
N ALA A 168 -16.91 18.43 21.22
CA ALA A 168 -15.62 17.86 21.62
C ALA A 168 -15.54 16.35 21.32
N ARG A 169 -14.34 15.76 21.43
CA ARG A 169 -14.18 14.31 21.50
C ARG A 169 -14.18 13.84 22.94
N ILE A 170 -14.78 12.68 23.22
CA ILE A 170 -14.54 11.96 24.46
C ILE A 170 -13.09 11.46 24.46
N HIS A 171 -12.28 11.97 25.38
CA HIS A 171 -10.88 11.58 25.52
C HIS A 171 -10.74 10.36 26.43
N THR A 172 -11.35 10.42 27.60
CA THR A 172 -11.47 9.31 28.55
C THR A 172 -12.76 9.48 29.37
N ILE A 173 -13.27 8.38 29.92
CA ILE A 173 -14.44 8.35 30.80
C ILE A 173 -14.00 7.69 32.11
N ARG A 174 -14.24 8.37 33.24
CA ARG A 174 -14.02 7.84 34.59
C ARG A 174 -15.37 7.51 35.20
N ASP A 175 -15.67 6.21 35.32
CA ASP A 175 -16.85 5.71 36.02
C ASP A 175 -16.64 5.83 37.54
N VAL A 176 -17.56 6.50 38.24
CA VAL A 176 -17.47 6.74 39.69
C VAL A 176 -18.56 5.99 40.46
N SER A 177 -19.82 6.13 40.05
CA SER A 177 -20.95 5.42 40.66
C SER A 177 -22.12 5.31 39.68
N SER A 178 -23.15 4.53 39.97
CA SER A 178 -24.38 4.46 39.15
C SER A 178 -25.02 5.82 38.85
N HIS A 179 -24.73 6.83 39.67
CA HIS A 179 -25.33 8.16 39.68
C HIS A 179 -24.35 9.28 39.27
N LEU A 180 -23.08 8.95 38.97
CA LEU A 180 -22.03 9.93 38.66
C LEU A 180 -21.01 9.37 37.64
N VAL A 181 -20.70 10.18 36.63
CA VAL A 181 -19.60 9.92 35.68
C VAL A 181 -18.85 11.22 35.37
N PHE A 182 -17.52 11.12 35.28
CA PHE A 182 -16.67 12.20 34.76
C PHE A 182 -16.23 11.86 33.34
N ILE A 183 -16.38 12.82 32.42
CA ILE A 183 -16.01 12.68 31.01
C ILE A 183 -14.95 13.73 30.73
N VAL A 184 -13.75 13.33 30.31
CA VAL A 184 -12.74 14.30 29.84
C VAL A 184 -13.01 14.58 28.37
N LEU A 185 -13.35 15.83 28.06
CA LEU A 185 -13.62 16.30 26.71
C LEU A 185 -12.35 16.92 26.12
N ARG A 186 -11.99 16.56 24.88
CA ARG A 186 -10.84 17.11 24.14
C ARG A 186 -11.26 17.92 22.93
N GLN A 187 -10.67 19.11 22.77
CA GLN A 187 -10.60 19.87 21.52
C GLN A 187 -9.13 20.16 21.22
N GLN A 188 -8.57 19.50 20.21
CA GLN A 188 -7.16 19.67 19.80
C GLN A 188 -6.18 19.46 20.97
N ILE A 189 -5.45 20.51 21.37
CA ILE A 189 -4.48 20.51 22.48
C ILE A 189 -5.12 20.64 23.87
N SER A 190 -6.40 21.02 23.95
CA SER A 190 -7.06 21.40 25.20
C SER A 190 -8.06 20.34 25.67
N THR A 191 -8.13 20.15 26.98
CA THR A 191 -9.04 19.22 27.65
C THR A 191 -9.71 19.86 28.86
N ILE A 192 -10.98 19.53 29.07
CA ILE A 192 -11.79 19.95 30.23
C ILE A 192 -12.58 18.77 30.79
N GLN A 193 -12.82 18.76 32.10
CA GLN A 193 -13.72 17.80 32.72
C GLN A 193 -15.18 18.23 32.52
N ALA A 194 -16.02 17.28 32.15
CA ALA A 194 -17.46 17.38 32.20
C ALA A 194 -18.01 16.42 33.26
N VAL A 195 -18.84 16.94 34.15
CA VAL A 195 -19.46 16.22 35.26
C VAL A 195 -20.92 15.95 34.92
N LEU A 196 -21.30 14.68 34.90
CA LEU A 196 -22.69 14.26 34.72
C LEU A 196 -23.14 13.47 35.96
N ALA A 197 -23.95 14.11 36.78
CA ALA A 197 -24.52 13.58 38.01
C ALA A 197 -26.04 13.45 37.88
N GLU A 198 -26.64 12.42 38.49
CA GLU A 198 -28.10 12.31 38.60
C GLU A 198 -28.64 13.42 39.51
N GLU A 199 -29.62 14.17 39.00
CA GLU A 199 -30.32 15.25 39.70
C GLU A 199 -31.81 14.99 39.64
N THR A 200 -32.48 15.09 40.79
CA THR A 200 -33.90 14.83 40.94
C THR A 200 -34.71 15.57 39.88
N ASP A 201 -35.55 14.83 39.16
CA ASP A 201 -36.43 15.27 38.07
C ASP A 201 -35.76 15.79 36.78
N VAL A 202 -34.44 16.06 36.73
CA VAL A 202 -33.77 16.65 35.55
C VAL A 202 -32.83 15.69 34.81
N ILE A 203 -31.84 15.12 35.51
CA ILE A 203 -30.82 14.24 34.92
C ILE A 203 -31.00 12.85 35.48
N THR A 204 -31.36 11.89 34.64
CA THR A 204 -31.68 10.53 35.07
C THR A 204 -30.42 9.67 35.23
N GLY A 205 -30.47 8.69 36.12
CA GLY A 205 -29.46 7.62 36.19
C GLY A 205 -29.42 6.76 34.92
N HIS A 206 -30.38 6.92 34.00
CA HIS A 206 -30.35 6.33 32.66
C HIS A 206 -29.42 7.13 31.73
N MET A 207 -29.51 8.46 31.70
CA MET A 207 -28.57 9.34 30.98
C MET A 207 -27.12 9.10 31.44
N VAL A 208 -26.88 9.02 32.75
CA VAL A 208 -25.56 8.67 33.33
C VAL A 208 -25.06 7.31 32.80
N ARG A 209 -25.91 6.28 32.84
CA ARG A 209 -25.57 4.92 32.35
C ARG A 209 -25.40 4.85 30.83
N TRP A 210 -26.05 5.72 30.06
CA TRP A 210 -25.85 5.83 28.61
C TRP A 210 -24.50 6.48 28.30
N ALA A 211 -24.19 7.62 28.93
CA ALA A 211 -22.95 8.37 28.72
C ALA A 211 -21.70 7.51 28.98
N LYS A 212 -21.71 6.71 30.05
CA LYS A 212 -20.66 5.72 30.38
C LYS A 212 -20.37 4.68 29.30
N ARG A 213 -21.33 4.41 28.41
CA ARG A 213 -21.21 3.39 27.34
C ARG A 213 -20.73 3.99 26.02
N LEU A 214 -20.59 5.31 25.92
CA LEU A 214 -20.13 5.97 24.70
C LEU A 214 -18.68 5.55 24.39
N PRO A 215 -18.36 5.16 23.14
CA PRO A 215 -16.98 4.84 22.78
C PRO A 215 -16.06 6.04 22.95
N LEU A 216 -14.81 5.80 23.37
CA LEU A 216 -13.76 6.82 23.32
C LEU A 216 -13.56 7.32 21.88
N GLU A 217 -13.05 8.54 21.74
CA GLU A 217 -12.95 9.30 20.48
C GLU A 217 -14.27 9.68 19.80
N SER A 218 -15.43 9.26 20.33
CA SER A 218 -16.73 9.74 19.83
C SER A 218 -16.80 11.26 19.90
N ILE A 219 -17.33 11.88 18.83
CA ILE A 219 -17.65 13.31 18.83
C ILE A 219 -18.98 13.49 19.54
N VAL A 220 -18.99 14.33 20.56
CA VAL A 220 -20.17 14.70 21.33
C VAL A 220 -20.43 16.20 21.26
N LEU A 221 -21.69 16.57 21.42
CA LEU A 221 -22.16 17.93 21.58
C LEU A 221 -22.69 18.05 23.02
N VAL A 222 -22.11 18.95 23.79
CA VAL A 222 -22.32 19.07 25.24
C VAL A 222 -22.83 20.46 25.54
N ARG A 223 -23.88 20.56 26.36
CA ARG A 223 -24.31 21.82 26.96
C ARG A 223 -24.34 21.68 28.47
N GLY A 224 -23.86 22.68 29.17
CA GLY A 224 -23.79 22.67 30.62
C GLY A 224 -23.33 23.99 31.21
N GLU A 225 -23.40 24.09 32.52
CA GLU A 225 -22.96 25.26 33.29
C GLU A 225 -21.47 25.13 33.63
N LEU A 226 -20.68 26.19 33.44
CA LEU A 226 -19.27 26.19 33.82
C LEU A 226 -19.14 26.46 35.33
N GLN A 227 -18.60 25.50 36.09
CA GLN A 227 -18.44 25.62 37.54
C GLN A 227 -16.97 25.45 37.97
N LYS A 228 -16.62 25.90 39.19
CA LYS A 228 -15.33 25.55 39.80
C LYS A 228 -15.37 24.10 40.29
N PRO A 229 -14.33 23.28 40.02
CA PRO A 229 -14.21 21.96 40.62
C PRO A 229 -13.91 22.09 42.11
N ARG A 230 -14.18 21.02 42.88
CA ARG A 230 -13.88 20.98 44.33
C ARG A 230 -12.38 20.96 44.62
N GLU A 231 -11.61 20.33 43.73
CA GLU A 231 -10.15 20.23 43.76
C GLU A 231 -9.62 20.46 42.33
N PRO A 232 -8.40 21.00 42.15
CA PRO A 232 -7.83 21.23 40.82
C PRO A 232 -7.73 19.94 39.98
N ILE A 233 -8.17 20.00 38.73
CA ILE A 233 -8.27 18.82 37.85
C ILE A 233 -6.92 18.54 37.18
N THR A 234 -6.07 17.77 37.84
CA THR A 234 -4.73 17.38 37.36
C THR A 234 -4.73 16.53 36.08
N GLY A 235 -5.88 15.94 35.70
CA GLY A 235 -6.05 15.11 34.50
C GLY A 235 -6.53 15.84 33.25
N ALA A 236 -6.56 17.18 33.26
CA ALA A 236 -7.00 18.01 32.14
C ALA A 236 -6.09 19.24 32.00
N THR A 237 -6.09 19.91 30.83
CA THR A 237 -5.40 21.22 30.69
C THR A 237 -6.13 22.32 31.44
N THR A 238 -7.44 22.19 31.58
CA THR A 238 -8.27 23.08 32.39
C THR A 238 -8.36 22.54 33.82
N GLU A 239 -7.53 23.07 34.71
CA GLU A 239 -7.49 22.62 36.12
C GLU A 239 -8.56 23.30 37.00
N GLN A 240 -8.98 24.52 36.65
CA GLN A 240 -9.76 25.44 37.51
C GLN A 240 -11.25 25.54 37.16
N ALA A 241 -11.71 24.81 36.14
CA ALA A 241 -13.10 24.83 35.68
C ALA A 241 -13.55 23.45 35.16
N GLU A 242 -14.83 23.14 35.33
CA GLU A 242 -15.48 21.95 34.79
C GLU A 242 -16.90 22.27 34.32
N ILE A 243 -17.43 21.45 33.41
CA ILE A 243 -18.77 21.63 32.85
C ILE A 243 -19.75 20.72 33.58
N LYS A 244 -20.69 21.30 34.33
CA LYS A 244 -21.85 20.59 34.86
C LYS A 244 -22.82 20.31 33.71
N VAL A 245 -22.83 19.08 33.20
CA VAL A 245 -23.57 18.70 32.00
C VAL A 245 -25.09 18.78 32.23
N GLN A 246 -25.79 19.47 31.35
CA GLN A 246 -27.26 19.57 31.32
C GLN A 246 -27.87 18.79 30.15
N GLU A 247 -27.14 18.69 29.03
CA GLU A 247 -27.52 17.97 27.81
C GLU A 247 -26.27 17.38 27.14
N LEU A 248 -26.38 16.16 26.59
CA LEU A 248 -25.25 15.43 26.00
C LEU A 248 -25.67 14.56 24.81
N TYR A 249 -25.20 14.91 23.61
CA TYR A 249 -25.57 14.22 22.37
C TYR A 249 -24.36 13.60 21.66
N LEU A 250 -24.54 12.39 21.13
CA LEU A 250 -23.59 11.69 20.29
C LEU A 250 -23.73 12.17 18.84
N VAL A 251 -22.71 12.85 18.32
CA VAL A 251 -22.69 13.36 16.94
C VAL A 251 -22.11 12.31 15.98
N ALA A 252 -21.01 11.65 16.37
CA ALA A 252 -20.38 10.62 15.55
C ALA A 252 -19.54 9.65 16.40
N PRO A 253 -19.91 8.36 16.49
CA PRO A 253 -19.06 7.33 17.10
C PRO A 253 -17.97 6.83 16.12
N PRO A 254 -16.87 6.24 16.62
CA PRO A 254 -15.98 5.43 15.80
C PRO A 254 -16.71 4.18 15.29
N LYS A 255 -16.64 3.92 13.97
CA LYS A 255 -17.24 2.73 13.34
C LYS A 255 -16.43 1.45 13.55
N GLU A 256 -15.11 1.60 13.68
CA GLU A 256 -14.14 0.52 13.81
C GLU A 256 -13.48 0.57 15.19
N THR A 257 -12.93 -0.56 15.63
CA THR A 257 -12.09 -0.60 16.84
C THR A 257 -10.83 0.22 16.62
N LEU A 258 -10.60 1.22 17.46
CA LEU A 258 -9.39 2.04 17.41
C LEU A 258 -8.15 1.15 17.62
N PRO A 259 -7.06 1.35 16.84
CA PRO A 259 -5.84 0.54 16.97
C PRO A 259 -5.10 0.81 18.29
N PHE A 260 -5.34 1.98 18.90
CA PHE A 260 -4.97 2.33 20.26
C PHE A 260 -5.82 3.51 20.76
N ASN A 261 -5.81 3.74 22.07
CA ASN A 261 -6.50 4.85 22.74
C ASN A 261 -5.63 6.13 22.71
N VAL A 262 -6.24 7.27 22.36
CA VAL A 262 -5.53 8.57 22.31
C VAL A 262 -5.15 9.07 23.70
N TYR A 263 -5.92 8.74 24.74
CA TYR A 263 -5.56 9.05 26.13
C TYR A 263 -4.30 8.29 26.54
N ASP A 264 -4.27 6.97 26.34
CA ASP A 264 -3.10 6.15 26.69
C ASP A 264 -1.85 6.49 25.84
N ALA A 265 -2.03 7.04 24.64
CA ALA A 265 -0.94 7.52 23.77
C ALA A 265 -0.41 8.93 24.14
N ASP A 266 -1.14 9.67 24.97
CA ASP A 266 -0.78 11.00 25.50
C ASP A 266 -0.56 10.95 27.04
N LEU A 267 -0.57 9.75 27.63
CA LEU A 267 -0.04 9.51 28.97
C LEU A 267 1.47 9.39 28.88
N VAL A 268 2.17 10.27 29.61
CA VAL A 268 3.61 10.20 29.77
C VAL A 268 3.97 8.89 30.45
N LEU A 269 4.66 8.02 29.71
CA LEU A 269 5.39 6.90 30.27
C LEU A 269 6.49 7.50 31.17
N LYS A 270 6.25 7.52 32.49
CA LYS A 270 7.34 7.68 33.44
C LYS A 270 8.34 6.56 33.15
N LYS A 271 9.49 6.92 32.59
CA LYS A 271 10.61 5.97 32.48
C LYS A 271 10.87 5.43 33.87
N SER A 272 10.86 4.11 34.00
CA SER A 272 11.61 3.44 35.05
C SER A 272 13.08 3.70 34.76
N ASP A 273 13.72 4.58 35.53
CA ASP A 273 15.15 4.80 35.42
C ASP A 273 15.91 3.51 35.80
N GLY A 274 16.75 3.02 34.88
CA GLY A 274 17.73 1.97 35.15
C GLY A 274 17.57 0.69 34.32
N HIS A 275 18.59 0.43 33.48
CA HIS A 275 18.88 -0.82 32.74
C HIS A 275 18.17 -1.08 31.39
N GLU A 276 18.54 -0.29 30.39
CA GLU A 276 18.91 -0.89 29.10
C GLU A 276 20.40 -1.29 29.18
N GLY A 277 20.66 -2.53 29.60
CA GLY A 277 22.01 -3.08 29.78
C GLY A 277 22.05 -4.56 29.45
N GLU A 278 22.71 -4.87 28.34
CA GLU A 278 23.30 -6.16 27.95
C GLU A 278 22.50 -7.45 28.19
N ASP A 279 21.91 -7.97 27.11
CA ASP A 279 21.43 -9.34 26.99
C ASP A 279 22.62 -10.33 26.99
N SER A 280 23.11 -10.69 28.17
CA SER A 280 24.12 -11.74 28.37
C SER A 280 23.72 -12.67 29.53
N GLY A 281 23.63 -13.97 29.26
CA GLY A 281 22.98 -14.92 30.16
C GLY A 281 23.93 -15.75 31.02
N SER A 282 23.42 -16.29 32.13
CA SER A 282 23.78 -17.62 32.65
C SER A 282 22.85 -18.05 33.81
N HIS A 283 22.99 -19.30 34.25
CA HIS A 283 22.10 -19.96 35.21
C HIS A 283 22.39 -19.62 36.68
N GLY A 284 21.34 -19.67 37.51
CA GLY A 284 21.33 -20.63 38.62
C GLY A 284 21.07 -20.14 40.04
N ALA A 285 20.59 -21.11 40.84
CA ALA A 285 20.52 -21.20 42.30
C ALA A 285 19.37 -20.52 43.06
N ASP A 286 18.79 -21.32 43.96
CA ASP A 286 17.78 -20.98 44.94
C ASP A 286 18.36 -20.15 46.11
N SER A 287 17.49 -19.38 46.77
CA SER A 287 17.62 -19.13 48.21
C SER A 287 16.27 -18.72 48.81
N ASP A 288 15.80 -19.48 49.80
CA ASP A 288 14.65 -19.13 50.64
C ASP A 288 14.94 -17.90 51.52
N GLY A 289 13.90 -17.12 51.81
CA GLY A 289 13.98 -15.96 52.71
C GLY A 289 12.60 -15.50 53.17
N GLU A 290 12.27 -15.78 54.44
CA GLU A 290 10.95 -15.54 55.02
C GLU A 290 10.73 -14.08 55.47
N GLY A 291 9.48 -13.59 55.38
CA GLY A 291 8.87 -12.91 56.53
C GLY A 291 8.42 -11.44 56.42
N ALA A 292 7.10 -11.27 56.56
CA ALA A 292 6.38 -10.12 57.16
C ALA A 292 6.22 -8.78 56.38
N PRO A 293 5.16 -8.01 56.67
CA PRO A 293 3.76 -8.43 56.77
C PRO A 293 2.86 -7.67 55.76
N ARG A 294 1.63 -8.18 55.51
CA ARG A 294 0.66 -7.52 54.63
C ARG A 294 -0.10 -6.41 55.36
N ASP A 295 0.09 -5.16 54.96
CA ASP A 295 -0.86 -4.08 55.25
C ASP A 295 -1.99 -4.05 54.22
N GLU A 296 -3.14 -4.59 54.63
CA GLU A 296 -4.37 -4.61 53.83
C GLU A 296 -5.08 -3.25 53.88
N ASN A 297 -4.65 -2.24 53.10
CA ASN A 297 -5.55 -1.11 52.73
C ASN A 297 -5.19 -0.16 51.58
N HIS A 298 -4.14 -0.38 50.77
CA HIS A 298 -3.83 0.52 49.62
C HIS A 298 -3.45 -0.22 48.32
N SER A 299 -4.36 -1.06 47.82
CA SER A 299 -4.28 -1.60 46.46
C SER A 299 -4.78 -0.57 45.41
N ILE A 300 -4.03 0.53 45.25
CA ILE A 300 -4.08 1.26 43.98
C ILE A 300 -3.31 0.39 42.98
N GLU A 301 -4.03 -0.43 42.22
CA GLU A 301 -3.48 -1.19 41.12
C GLU A 301 -2.84 -0.20 40.12
N ARG A 302 -1.51 -0.09 40.15
CA ARG A 302 -0.76 0.62 39.13
C ARG A 302 -0.81 -0.21 37.85
N HIS A 303 -1.88 -0.02 37.09
CA HIS A 303 -1.95 -0.45 35.70
C HIS A 303 -0.90 0.32 34.90
N GLU A 304 0.29 -0.27 34.75
CA GLU A 304 1.23 0.14 33.71
C GLU A 304 0.57 -0.16 32.36
N GLY A 305 0.11 0.91 31.70
CA GLY A 305 -0.54 0.83 30.40
C GLY A 305 0.43 0.32 29.34
N PRO A 306 -0.04 -0.43 28.33
CA PRO A 306 0.82 -0.99 27.29
C PRO A 306 1.48 0.13 26.47
N VAL A 307 2.81 0.14 26.42
CA VAL A 307 3.61 1.09 25.63
C VAL A 307 3.24 1.03 24.15
N ILE A 308 2.62 2.10 23.64
CA ILE A 308 2.23 2.20 22.22
C ILE A 308 3.47 2.59 21.40
N THR A 309 4.12 1.58 20.81
CA THR A 309 5.35 1.78 20.02
C THR A 309 5.19 2.82 18.90
N GLN A 310 6.25 3.59 18.63
CA GLN A 310 6.29 4.59 17.55
C GLN A 310 5.87 4.01 16.19
N ARG A 311 6.23 2.75 15.88
CA ARG A 311 5.79 2.07 14.66
C ARG A 311 4.26 1.98 14.56
N VAL A 312 3.58 1.64 15.65
CA VAL A 312 2.10 1.56 15.69
C VAL A 312 1.49 2.96 15.52
N ARG A 313 2.07 3.98 16.16
CA ARG A 313 1.66 5.39 16.03
C ARG A 313 1.77 5.87 14.58
N LEU A 314 2.95 5.72 13.97
CA LEU A 314 3.23 6.13 12.58
C LEU A 314 2.43 5.33 11.54
N THR A 315 2.19 4.03 11.76
CA THR A 315 1.34 3.22 10.85
C THR A 315 -0.12 3.68 10.89
N ASN A 316 -0.61 4.14 12.06
CA ASN A 316 -1.97 4.60 12.26
C ASN A 316 -2.01 6.13 12.43
N ARG A 317 -1.28 6.86 11.58
CA ARG A 317 -0.97 8.29 11.77
C ARG A 317 -2.20 9.17 12.02
N ILE A 318 -3.36 8.87 11.44
CA ILE A 318 -4.61 9.64 11.64
C ILE A 318 -5.09 9.67 13.10
N ILE A 319 -4.93 8.59 13.87
CA ILE A 319 -5.33 8.55 15.28
C ILE A 319 -4.23 9.16 16.17
N ASP A 320 -2.96 8.96 15.81
CA ASP A 320 -1.79 9.55 16.46
C ASP A 320 -1.80 11.08 16.42
N LEU A 321 -2.09 11.65 15.25
CA LEU A 321 -2.21 13.09 15.02
C LEU A 321 -3.33 13.76 15.86
N ARG A 322 -4.19 12.99 16.55
CA ARG A 322 -5.20 13.53 17.47
C ARG A 322 -4.72 13.67 18.91
N THR A 323 -3.53 13.15 19.25
CA THR A 323 -2.90 13.40 20.54
C THR A 323 -2.65 14.91 20.70
N PRO A 324 -2.96 15.52 21.87
CA PRO A 324 -2.59 16.89 22.19
C PRO A 324 -1.14 17.21 21.80
N THR A 325 -0.22 16.30 22.12
CA THR A 325 1.21 16.43 21.78
C THR A 325 1.47 16.55 20.28
N SER A 326 0.86 15.71 19.43
CA SER A 326 1.03 15.83 17.97
C SER A 326 0.39 17.11 17.44
N GLN A 327 -0.78 17.50 17.96
CA GLN A 327 -1.44 18.76 17.59
C GLN A 327 -0.53 19.97 17.89
N ALA A 328 0.17 19.97 19.03
CA ALA A 328 1.14 21.00 19.40
C ALA A 328 2.36 21.03 18.45
N ILE A 329 2.93 19.87 18.10
CA ILE A 329 4.07 19.78 17.15
C ILE A 329 3.68 20.42 15.80
N PHE A 330 2.50 20.13 15.27
CA PHE A 330 2.08 20.68 13.98
C PHE A 330 1.61 22.14 14.03
N ARG A 331 1.21 22.64 15.19
CA ARG A 331 1.03 24.09 15.42
C ARG A 331 2.38 24.83 15.39
N ILE A 332 3.43 24.26 15.98
CA ILE A 332 4.80 24.80 15.92
C ILE A 332 5.37 24.74 14.49
N ASN A 333 5.15 23.63 13.77
CA ASN A 333 5.51 23.51 12.34
C ASN A 333 4.86 24.63 11.49
N ALA A 334 3.54 24.85 11.65
CA ALA A 334 2.84 25.93 10.95
C ALA A 334 3.34 27.33 11.37
N ALA A 335 3.66 27.53 12.65
CA ALA A 335 4.21 28.78 13.17
C ALA A 335 5.58 29.12 12.58
N ILE A 336 6.44 28.13 12.35
CA ILE A 336 7.73 28.30 11.66
C ILE A 336 7.51 28.84 10.25
N CYS A 337 6.65 28.20 9.44
CA CYS A 337 6.35 28.66 8.09
C CYS A 337 5.76 30.08 8.07
N ASN A 338 4.88 30.42 9.00
CA ASN A 338 4.27 31.74 9.06
C ASN A 338 5.28 32.84 9.46
N ASN A 339 6.18 32.56 10.40
CA ASN A 339 7.24 33.50 10.77
C ASN A 339 8.34 33.62 9.71
N PHE A 340 8.66 32.53 9.00
CA PHE A 340 9.55 32.54 7.84
C PHE A 340 9.04 33.53 6.77
N ARG A 341 7.78 33.38 6.31
CA ARG A 341 7.16 34.32 5.36
C ARG A 341 7.16 35.74 5.90
N ALA A 342 6.56 35.96 7.07
CA ALA A 342 6.40 37.31 7.63
C ALA A 342 7.73 38.05 7.86
N HIS A 343 8.82 37.34 8.19
CA HIS A 343 10.15 37.93 8.30
C HIS A 343 10.71 38.32 6.93
N LEU A 344 10.59 37.45 5.92
CA LEU A 344 11.13 37.70 4.58
C LEU A 344 10.31 38.74 3.81
N ASP A 345 8.98 38.71 3.91
CA ASP A 345 8.08 39.75 3.38
C ASP A 345 8.47 41.15 3.90
N LYS A 346 8.74 41.26 5.22
CA LYS A 346 9.21 42.50 5.87
C LYS A 346 10.59 42.96 5.36
N ASN A 347 11.42 42.04 4.88
CA ASN A 347 12.74 42.32 4.28
C ASN A 347 12.67 42.55 2.75
N GLY A 348 11.47 42.56 2.16
CA GLY A 348 11.25 42.83 0.74
C GLY A 348 11.57 41.64 -0.17
N PHE A 349 11.42 40.41 0.32
CA PHE A 349 11.48 39.20 -0.51
C PHE A 349 10.14 38.95 -1.23
N ILE A 350 10.20 38.16 -2.30
CA ILE A 350 9.04 37.72 -3.11
C ILE A 350 8.90 36.19 -2.98
N GLU A 351 7.71 35.70 -2.62
CA GLU A 351 7.41 34.26 -2.67
C GLU A 351 7.32 33.81 -4.14
N ILE A 352 8.06 32.75 -4.49
CA ILE A 352 8.04 32.12 -5.81
C ILE A 352 7.59 30.66 -5.73
N HIS A 353 7.09 30.13 -6.84
CA HIS A 353 6.68 28.74 -6.97
C HIS A 353 7.34 28.11 -8.20
N THR A 354 8.29 27.20 -7.97
CA THR A 354 9.13 26.64 -9.03
C THR A 354 8.64 25.24 -9.44
N PRO A 355 8.75 24.85 -10.72
CA PRO A 355 8.27 23.55 -11.17
C PRO A 355 9.12 22.42 -10.57
N LYS A 356 8.45 21.42 -10.01
CA LYS A 356 9.11 20.24 -9.40
C LYS A 356 9.37 19.10 -10.38
N LEU A 357 9.01 19.30 -11.66
CA LEU A 357 9.32 18.40 -12.77
C LEU A 357 10.41 19.04 -13.63
N GLN A 358 11.52 18.33 -13.80
CA GLN A 358 12.70 18.78 -14.56
C GLN A 358 12.99 17.83 -15.74
N GLY A 359 13.54 18.39 -16.83
CA GLY A 359 13.87 17.64 -18.05
C GLY A 359 15.17 16.81 -17.96
N GLY A 360 15.96 17.00 -16.90
CA GLY A 360 17.20 16.27 -16.64
C GLY A 360 17.52 16.20 -15.15
N ALA A 361 18.49 15.37 -14.78
CA ALA A 361 19.05 15.36 -13.42
C ALA A 361 19.95 16.59 -13.25
N SER A 362 19.49 17.55 -12.44
CA SER A 362 19.97 18.93 -12.48
C SER A 362 21.22 19.23 -11.63
N GLU A 363 21.46 18.51 -10.53
CA GLU A 363 22.33 19.05 -9.46
C GLU A 363 23.46 18.12 -8.98
N SER A 364 23.40 16.81 -9.18
CA SER A 364 24.44 15.90 -8.68
C SER A 364 24.44 14.52 -9.33
N GLY A 365 25.54 13.77 -9.15
CA GLY A 365 25.62 12.33 -9.43
C GLY A 365 24.85 11.44 -8.45
N SER A 366 23.93 12.00 -7.67
CA SER A 366 23.07 11.29 -6.73
C SER A 366 21.85 10.67 -7.43
N SER A 367 21.16 9.75 -6.78
CA SER A 367 19.91 9.21 -7.32
C SER A 367 18.81 10.27 -7.38
N VAL A 368 18.10 10.31 -8.52
CA VAL A 368 16.92 11.15 -8.76
C VAL A 368 15.69 10.26 -8.97
N PHE A 369 14.51 10.72 -8.54
CA PHE A 369 13.27 10.04 -8.88
C PHE A 369 12.89 10.35 -10.33
N MET A 370 12.86 9.32 -11.17
CA MET A 370 12.43 9.39 -12.58
C MET A 370 10.97 8.97 -12.71
N LEU A 371 10.21 9.69 -13.53
CA LEU A 371 8.82 9.40 -13.88
C LEU A 371 8.61 9.38 -15.41
N ASP A 372 7.56 8.67 -15.83
CA ASP A 372 7.04 8.64 -17.20
C ASP A 372 6.15 9.88 -17.43
N TYR A 373 6.64 10.85 -18.20
CA TYR A 373 5.96 12.11 -18.51
C TYR A 373 5.54 12.14 -19.98
N PHE A 374 4.43 11.46 -20.28
CA PHE A 374 3.91 11.29 -21.65
C PHE A 374 4.91 10.58 -22.60
N GLY A 375 5.52 9.48 -22.15
CA GLY A 375 6.45 8.67 -22.97
C GLY A 375 7.88 9.21 -23.06
N ARG A 376 8.18 10.33 -22.41
CA ARG A 376 9.54 10.85 -22.18
C ARG A 376 9.85 10.86 -20.68
N PRO A 377 11.10 10.66 -20.24
CA PRO A 377 11.46 10.77 -18.83
C PRO A 377 11.33 12.23 -18.36
N ALA A 378 10.84 12.40 -17.13
CA ALA A 378 11.04 13.60 -16.34
C ALA A 378 11.55 13.21 -14.95
N PHE A 379 12.12 14.17 -14.22
CA PHE A 379 12.72 13.95 -12.92
C PHE A 379 12.10 14.85 -11.86
N LEU A 380 11.98 14.38 -10.62
CA LEU A 380 11.60 15.22 -9.49
C LEU A 380 12.78 16.07 -9.04
N ALA A 381 12.54 17.37 -8.84
CA ALA A 381 13.57 18.33 -8.46
C ALA A 381 14.19 18.00 -7.10
N GLN A 382 15.51 17.80 -7.08
CA GLN A 382 16.26 17.60 -5.82
C GLN A 382 16.36 18.88 -5.00
N SER A 383 16.35 20.06 -5.61
CA SER A 383 16.13 21.31 -4.90
C SER A 383 15.59 22.37 -5.88
N PRO A 384 15.04 23.49 -5.38
CA PRO A 384 14.70 24.62 -6.24
C PRO A 384 15.92 25.48 -6.61
N GLN A 385 17.15 25.10 -6.24
CA GLN A 385 18.34 25.95 -6.26
C GLN A 385 18.67 26.51 -7.65
N LEU A 386 18.52 25.74 -8.74
CA LEU A 386 18.69 26.30 -10.09
C LEU A 386 17.65 27.39 -10.41
N TYR A 387 16.37 27.13 -10.15
CA TYR A 387 15.29 28.08 -10.46
C TYR A 387 15.35 29.36 -9.62
N LYS A 388 15.75 29.28 -8.34
CA LYS A 388 15.97 30.46 -7.51
C LYS A 388 17.01 31.40 -8.11
N GLN A 389 18.14 30.85 -8.57
CA GLN A 389 19.20 31.62 -9.20
C GLN A 389 18.74 32.22 -10.54
N MET A 390 17.94 31.50 -11.33
CA MET A 390 17.31 32.04 -12.54
C MET A 390 16.36 33.21 -12.22
N CYS A 391 15.63 33.18 -11.10
CA CYS A 391 14.84 34.33 -10.66
C CYS A 391 15.71 35.55 -10.28
N ILE A 392 16.89 35.32 -9.67
CA ILE A 392 17.85 36.40 -9.40
C ILE A 392 18.40 36.99 -10.71
N ALA A 393 18.75 36.15 -11.69
CA ALA A 393 19.13 36.61 -13.04
C ALA A 393 17.98 37.29 -13.81
N ALA A 394 16.74 37.14 -13.35
CA ALA A 394 15.54 37.80 -13.89
C ALA A 394 15.09 39.01 -13.04
N ASP A 395 16.02 39.70 -12.37
CA ASP A 395 15.81 40.93 -11.59
C ASP A 395 14.87 40.82 -10.36
N PHE A 396 14.53 39.62 -9.87
CA PHE A 396 13.66 39.49 -8.68
C PHE A 396 14.34 39.93 -7.37
N LYS A 397 15.67 40.05 -7.36
CA LYS A 397 16.56 40.50 -6.27
C LYS A 397 16.58 39.67 -4.98
N LYS A 398 15.42 39.26 -4.48
CA LYS A 398 15.22 38.58 -3.22
C LYS A 398 14.02 37.64 -3.34
N VAL A 399 14.24 36.34 -3.33
CA VAL A 399 13.19 35.33 -3.48
C VAL A 399 13.21 34.31 -2.36
N TYR A 400 12.03 33.79 -2.03
CA TYR A 400 11.90 32.60 -1.20
C TYR A 400 10.88 31.61 -1.78
N GLU A 401 11.01 30.35 -1.41
CA GLU A 401 10.02 29.32 -1.71
C GLU A 401 9.77 28.44 -0.48
N ILE A 402 8.50 28.08 -0.26
CA ILE A 402 8.12 26.98 0.62
C ILE A 402 7.51 25.89 -0.27
N GLY A 403 8.19 24.75 -0.40
CA GLY A 403 7.77 23.71 -1.34
C GLY A 403 8.36 22.32 -1.08
N PRO A 404 7.83 21.28 -1.74
CA PRO A 404 8.34 19.93 -1.58
C PRO A 404 9.71 19.77 -2.25
N VAL A 405 10.58 19.04 -1.56
CA VAL A 405 11.97 18.74 -1.96
C VAL A 405 12.18 17.23 -1.88
N PHE A 406 12.82 16.66 -2.91
CA PHE A 406 12.92 15.22 -3.09
C PHE A 406 14.35 14.70 -2.91
N ARG A 407 14.48 13.53 -2.28
CA ARG A 407 15.74 12.82 -2.02
C ARG A 407 15.53 11.35 -2.37
N ALA A 408 16.23 10.84 -3.39
CA ALA A 408 16.06 9.45 -3.84
C ALA A 408 17.18 8.53 -3.35
N GLU A 409 17.98 8.97 -2.39
CA GLU A 409 18.95 8.17 -1.66
C GLU A 409 18.21 7.12 -0.81
N ASN A 410 18.67 5.87 -0.83
CA ASN A 410 18.06 4.79 -0.05
C ASN A 410 18.50 4.82 1.43
N SER A 411 18.35 5.97 2.08
CA SER A 411 18.67 6.20 3.49
C SER A 411 17.43 6.06 4.36
N ASN A 412 17.42 5.06 5.26
CA ASN A 412 16.33 4.83 6.22
C ASN A 412 16.85 4.96 7.66
N THR A 413 17.09 6.21 8.08
CA THR A 413 17.56 6.59 9.42
C THR A 413 16.49 7.42 10.15
N ALA A 414 16.76 7.85 11.39
CA ALA A 414 15.87 8.74 12.16
C ALA A 414 15.87 10.21 11.70
N ARG A 415 16.68 10.57 10.69
CA ARG A 415 16.92 11.97 10.26
C ARG A 415 16.64 12.24 8.78
N HIS A 416 16.45 11.19 7.98
CA HIS A 416 16.29 11.27 6.53
C HIS A 416 14.86 10.89 6.10
N LEU A 417 14.39 11.60 5.08
CA LEU A 417 13.11 11.41 4.39
C LEU A 417 13.37 11.44 2.88
N THR A 418 12.49 10.83 2.09
CA THR A 418 12.56 10.88 0.62
C THR A 418 11.78 12.06 0.00
N GLU A 419 10.87 12.64 0.77
CA GLU A 419 10.11 13.85 0.47
C GLU A 419 10.00 14.67 1.77
N TYR A 420 10.37 15.94 1.72
CA TYR A 420 10.31 16.88 2.84
C TYR A 420 9.97 18.30 2.35
N THR A 421 9.68 19.23 3.25
CA THR A 421 9.35 20.62 2.90
C THR A 421 10.61 21.49 3.03
N GLY A 422 11.06 22.06 1.92
CA GLY A 422 12.11 23.07 1.89
C GLY A 422 11.55 24.45 2.26
N LEU A 423 12.30 25.18 3.08
CA LEU A 423 12.21 26.63 3.22
C LEU A 423 13.47 27.20 2.59
N ASP A 424 13.32 27.77 1.41
CA ASP A 424 14.43 28.11 0.52
C ASP A 424 14.52 29.62 0.31
N ILE A 425 15.74 30.16 0.29
CA ILE A 425 16.02 31.61 0.16
C ILE A 425 17.10 31.80 -0.91
N GLU A 426 17.03 32.88 -1.68
CA GLU A 426 18.12 33.40 -2.52
C GLU A 426 18.03 34.94 -2.62
N MET A 427 19.16 35.64 -2.59
CA MET A 427 19.20 37.10 -2.71
C MET A 427 20.48 37.64 -3.37
N GLU A 428 20.35 38.77 -4.05
CA GLU A 428 21.45 39.68 -4.39
C GLU A 428 22.22 40.09 -3.13
N ILE A 429 23.55 40.16 -3.26
CA ILE A 429 24.48 40.53 -2.17
C ILE A 429 25.50 41.56 -2.62
N VAL A 430 26.06 42.30 -1.66
CA VAL A 430 27.36 42.98 -1.82
C VAL A 430 28.47 42.09 -1.26
N ASP A 431 28.23 41.50 -0.09
CA ASP A 431 29.05 40.47 0.54
C ASP A 431 28.16 39.29 0.95
N TYR A 432 28.64 38.05 0.91
CA TYR A 432 27.82 36.89 1.28
C TYR A 432 27.47 36.85 2.78
N TYR A 433 28.20 37.58 3.63
CA TYR A 433 27.79 37.86 5.00
C TYR A 433 26.49 38.69 5.08
N ASP A 434 26.05 39.36 4.01
CA ASP A 434 24.70 39.97 3.91
C ASP A 434 23.61 38.89 4.02
N ALA A 435 23.75 37.80 3.26
CA ALA A 435 22.82 36.68 3.30
C ALA A 435 22.85 35.96 4.64
N ILE A 436 24.04 35.72 5.22
CA ILE A 436 24.18 35.14 6.56
C ILE A 436 23.42 35.97 7.60
N ARG A 437 23.56 37.30 7.59
CA ARG A 437 22.84 38.20 8.53
C ARG A 437 21.32 38.15 8.38
N VAL A 438 20.82 38.05 7.15
CA VAL A 438 19.37 37.93 6.90
C VAL A 438 18.84 36.57 7.36
N ILE A 439 19.56 35.48 7.06
CA ILE A 439 19.16 34.11 7.45
C ILE A 439 19.21 33.95 8.97
N ASP A 440 20.25 34.47 9.62
CA ASP A 440 20.40 34.46 11.08
C ASP A 440 19.27 35.24 11.79
N GLY A 441 18.98 36.47 11.32
CA GLY A 441 17.89 37.29 11.82
C GLY A 441 16.52 36.62 11.62
N MET A 442 16.32 35.93 10.50
CA MET A 442 15.11 35.16 10.20
C MET A 442 14.94 33.97 11.17
N LEU A 443 16.00 33.17 11.38
CA LEU A 443 15.98 32.04 12.32
C LEU A 443 15.74 32.50 13.77
N LYS A 444 16.43 33.55 14.22
CA LYS A 444 16.18 34.16 15.54
C LYS A 444 14.76 34.69 15.69
N SER A 445 14.20 35.31 14.65
CA SER A 445 12.81 35.76 14.63
C SER A 445 11.83 34.60 14.80
N ILE A 446 12.10 33.44 14.19
CA ILE A 446 11.32 32.21 14.40
C ILE A 446 11.48 31.72 15.85
N PHE A 447 12.71 31.61 16.37
CA PHE A 447 12.95 31.10 17.73
C PHE A 447 12.31 31.98 18.81
N ALA A 448 12.35 33.31 18.63
CA ALA A 448 11.68 34.28 19.51
C ALA A 448 10.16 34.11 19.43
N ALA A 449 9.58 34.05 18.23
CA ALA A 449 8.14 33.86 18.06
C ALA A 449 7.64 32.54 18.69
N LEU A 450 8.39 31.44 18.55
CA LEU A 450 8.09 30.16 19.20
C LEU A 450 8.27 30.22 20.73
N ARG A 451 9.25 31.00 21.22
CA ARG A 451 9.48 31.21 22.65
C ARG A 451 8.33 31.97 23.30
N ASP A 452 7.92 33.07 22.66
CA ASP A 452 7.06 34.08 23.28
C ASP A 452 5.56 33.80 23.05
N ASN A 453 5.18 33.20 21.92
CA ASN A 453 3.77 32.98 21.55
C ASN A 453 3.28 31.52 21.65
N PHE A 454 4.17 30.52 21.69
CA PHE A 454 3.82 29.09 21.63
C PHE A 454 4.18 28.31 22.91
N LYS A 455 4.17 29.00 24.06
CA LYS A 455 4.45 28.38 25.37
C LYS A 455 3.52 27.19 25.70
N PRO A 456 2.18 27.24 25.49
CA PRO A 456 1.32 26.10 25.82
C PRO A 456 1.67 24.85 25.02
N GLU A 457 1.88 24.99 23.71
CA GLU A 457 2.32 23.92 22.82
C GLU A 457 3.69 23.36 23.25
N ARG A 458 4.68 24.22 23.52
CA ARG A 458 6.02 23.79 23.93
C ARG A 458 6.02 23.01 25.24
N GLU A 459 5.33 23.49 26.28
CA GLU A 459 5.25 22.81 27.57
C GLU A 459 4.49 21.48 27.48
N LEU A 460 3.48 21.39 26.62
CA LEU A 460 2.79 20.13 26.33
C LEU A 460 3.72 19.11 25.64
N ILE A 461 4.56 19.55 24.71
CA ILE A 461 5.55 18.69 24.03
C ILE A 461 6.63 18.23 25.01
N LYS A 462 7.16 19.12 25.86
CA LYS A 462 8.17 18.77 26.88
C LYS A 462 7.74 17.67 27.84
N ARG A 463 6.43 17.55 28.14
CA ARG A 463 5.90 16.46 28.97
C ARG A 463 6.19 15.08 28.37
N HIS A 464 6.16 14.97 27.04
CA HIS A 464 6.38 13.73 26.29
C HIS A 464 7.82 13.57 25.79
N PHE A 465 8.46 14.67 25.42
CA PHE A 465 9.82 14.74 24.93
C PHE A 465 10.61 15.71 25.82
N PRO A 466 11.09 15.31 27.01
CA PRO A 466 11.81 16.20 27.90
C PRO A 466 13.08 16.74 27.24
N HIS A 467 13.19 18.06 27.14
CA HIS A 467 14.34 18.76 26.56
C HIS A 467 14.52 20.15 27.18
N GLU A 468 15.76 20.63 27.19
CA GLU A 468 16.09 22.01 27.54
C GLU A 468 15.72 22.99 26.43
N ASP A 469 15.44 24.23 26.80
CA ASP A 469 15.17 25.31 25.85
C ASP A 469 16.40 25.58 24.96
N LEU A 470 16.16 25.89 23.68
CA LEU A 470 17.22 26.20 22.74
C LEU A 470 17.94 27.49 23.17
N VAL A 471 19.26 27.42 23.40
CA VAL A 471 20.08 28.60 23.68
C VAL A 471 20.67 29.13 22.37
N TYR A 472 20.31 30.37 22.02
CA TYR A 472 20.81 31.11 20.88
C TYR A 472 21.18 32.54 21.33
N PRO A 473 22.45 32.95 21.27
CA PRO A 473 22.89 34.29 21.65
C PRO A 473 22.46 35.36 20.63
N GLU A 474 22.38 36.62 21.07
CA GLU A 474 22.11 37.78 20.20
C GLU A 474 23.21 37.95 19.15
N ASP A 475 24.47 37.76 19.52
CA ASP A 475 25.61 37.66 18.60
C ASP A 475 25.86 36.17 18.27
N THR A 476 25.57 35.74 17.04
CA THR A 476 25.72 34.32 16.65
C THR A 476 27.19 33.95 16.52
N LEU A 477 27.54 32.79 17.08
CA LEU A 477 28.85 32.18 16.89
C LEU A 477 29.03 31.74 15.44
N ILE A 478 29.94 32.39 14.71
CA ILE A 478 30.39 32.01 13.38
C ILE A 478 31.84 31.52 13.49
N LEU A 479 32.11 30.29 13.02
CA LEU A 479 33.44 29.67 13.06
C LEU A 479 33.83 29.15 11.67
N PRO A 480 35.06 29.36 11.19
CA PRO A 480 35.58 28.65 10.03
C PRO A 480 35.54 27.14 10.25
N PHE A 481 35.18 26.35 9.22
CA PHE A 481 35.09 24.90 9.26
C PHE A 481 36.35 24.24 9.83
N ALA A 482 37.52 24.70 9.36
CA ALA A 482 38.83 24.29 9.84
C ALA A 482 39.01 24.49 11.37
N GLN A 483 38.42 25.53 11.96
CA GLN A 483 38.44 25.76 13.40
C GLN A 483 37.51 24.76 14.14
N GLY A 484 36.35 24.42 13.57
CA GLY A 484 35.48 23.36 14.10
C GLY A 484 36.19 21.99 14.11
N VAL A 485 36.87 21.64 13.03
CA VAL A 485 37.70 20.42 12.94
C VAL A 485 38.83 20.42 13.98
N ARG A 486 39.47 21.57 14.25
CA ARG A 486 40.49 21.69 15.30
C ARG A 486 39.91 21.49 16.69
N ILE A 487 38.73 22.03 16.99
CA ILE A 487 38.03 21.80 18.27
C ILE A 487 37.73 20.30 18.48
N LEU A 488 37.30 19.59 17.43
CA LEU A 488 37.13 18.13 17.48
C LEU A 488 38.45 17.40 17.78
N ARG A 489 39.53 17.71 17.04
CA ARG A 489 40.86 17.12 17.25
C ARG A 489 41.41 17.39 18.64
N GLU A 490 41.27 18.61 19.16
CA GLU A 490 41.68 19.02 20.51
C GLU A 490 40.94 18.23 21.60
N SER A 491 39.69 17.81 21.35
CA SER A 491 38.93 16.95 22.27
C SER A 491 39.37 15.48 22.27
N GLY A 492 40.24 15.07 21.34
CA GLY A 492 40.65 13.68 21.14
C GLY A 492 39.62 12.81 20.40
N TYR A 493 38.65 13.41 19.71
CA TYR A 493 37.68 12.68 18.89
C TYR A 493 38.37 12.01 17.69
N VAL A 494 37.98 10.77 17.41
CA VAL A 494 38.32 9.98 16.22
C VAL A 494 37.05 9.40 15.61
N ASP A 495 37.06 9.21 14.29
CA ASP A 495 35.93 8.59 13.57
C ASP A 495 35.90 7.06 13.74
N GLU A 496 34.85 6.41 13.23
CA GLU A 496 34.60 4.96 13.44
C GLU A 496 35.72 4.05 12.91
N ASP A 497 36.52 4.53 11.95
CA ASP A 497 37.69 3.84 11.39
C ASP A 497 39.00 4.11 12.17
N GLY A 498 38.94 4.93 13.22
CA GLY A 498 40.09 5.36 14.02
C GLY A 498 40.89 6.51 13.40
N SER A 499 40.43 7.09 12.30
CA SER A 499 41.06 8.28 11.70
C SER A 499 40.70 9.57 12.45
N MET A 500 41.51 10.60 12.25
CA MET A 500 41.25 11.95 12.77
C MET A 500 40.54 12.78 11.69
N PRO A 501 39.45 13.51 12.02
CA PRO A 501 38.76 14.39 11.06
C PRO A 501 39.73 15.33 10.34
N LYS A 502 39.48 15.63 9.06
CA LYS A 502 40.34 16.51 8.25
C LYS A 502 39.68 17.86 7.92
N GLU A 503 40.52 18.87 7.66
CA GLU A 503 40.06 20.24 7.35
C GLU A 503 39.62 20.39 5.88
N ASP A 504 39.87 19.38 5.06
CA ASP A 504 39.62 19.28 3.62
C ASP A 504 38.64 18.14 3.23
N GLU A 505 38.04 17.48 4.22
CA GLU A 505 37.04 16.41 4.06
C GLU A 505 35.76 16.76 4.82
N ASP A 506 34.65 16.09 4.51
CA ASP A 506 33.34 16.36 5.12
C ASP A 506 33.23 15.72 6.52
N LEU A 507 32.37 16.26 7.39
CA LEU A 507 32.18 15.73 8.74
C LEU A 507 31.16 14.59 8.76
N ALA A 508 31.57 13.45 9.31
CA ALA A 508 30.63 12.38 9.64
C ALA A 508 29.63 12.84 10.71
N THR A 509 28.41 12.32 10.65
CA THR A 509 27.31 12.74 11.54
C THR A 509 27.59 12.61 13.05
N ARG A 510 28.51 11.73 13.47
CA ARG A 510 28.96 11.68 14.87
C ARG A 510 29.88 12.84 15.23
N ALA A 511 30.76 13.25 14.32
CA ALA A 511 31.64 14.40 14.48
C ALA A 511 30.84 15.71 14.54
N GLU A 512 29.79 15.88 13.73
CA GLU A 512 28.87 17.03 13.84
C GLU A 512 28.28 17.16 15.25
N ILE A 513 27.73 16.06 15.79
CA ILE A 513 27.09 16.04 17.12
C ILE A 513 28.12 16.37 18.19
N ARG A 514 29.29 15.72 18.14
CA ARG A 514 30.35 15.96 19.14
C ARG A 514 30.88 17.39 19.06
N LEU A 515 30.97 17.99 17.87
CA LEU A 515 31.33 19.39 17.72
C LEU A 515 30.27 20.31 18.35
N GLY A 516 28.98 20.00 18.17
CA GLY A 516 27.90 20.72 18.84
C GLY A 516 27.95 20.64 20.36
N GLU A 517 28.24 19.46 20.92
CA GLU A 517 28.47 19.28 22.36
C GLU A 517 29.63 20.15 22.85
N LEU A 518 30.78 20.11 22.17
CA LEU A 518 31.96 20.92 22.50
C LEU A 518 31.69 22.43 22.37
N ILE A 519 30.88 22.85 21.40
CA ILE A 519 30.46 24.24 21.23
C ILE A 519 29.50 24.66 22.36
N LYS A 520 28.59 23.78 22.78
CA LYS A 520 27.71 24.01 23.94
C LYS A 520 28.52 24.11 25.23
N GLU A 521 29.49 23.22 25.45
CA GLU A 521 30.41 23.24 26.60
C GLU A 521 31.26 24.53 26.65
N LYS A 522 31.80 24.96 25.50
CA LYS A 522 32.77 26.07 25.41
C LYS A 522 32.15 27.47 25.27
N TYR A 523 31.01 27.58 24.58
CA TYR A 523 30.38 28.86 24.22
C TYR A 523 28.93 28.98 24.70
N ASN A 524 28.37 27.95 25.35
CA ASN A 524 26.99 27.92 25.85
C ASN A 524 25.92 28.29 24.80
N THR A 525 26.07 27.77 23.57
CA THR A 525 25.06 27.91 22.51
C THR A 525 24.69 26.54 21.93
N ASP A 526 23.41 26.34 21.63
CA ASP A 526 22.91 25.23 20.81
C ASP A 526 22.89 25.58 19.32
N TYR A 527 23.10 26.86 18.98
CA TYR A 527 22.92 27.42 17.64
C TYR A 527 24.18 28.18 17.19
N TYR A 528 24.74 27.79 16.05
CA TYR A 528 25.98 28.34 15.50
C TYR A 528 26.06 28.13 13.99
N ILE A 529 26.99 28.85 13.36
CA ILE A 529 27.26 28.78 11.92
C ILE A 529 28.70 28.31 11.72
N LEU A 530 28.89 27.29 10.89
CA LEU A 530 30.20 26.97 10.31
C LEU A 530 30.31 27.66 8.95
N ASP A 531 31.44 28.28 8.67
CA ASP A 531 31.72 29.07 7.46
C ASP A 531 33.01 28.58 6.78
N LYS A 532 33.31 29.01 5.55
CA LYS A 532 34.55 28.67 4.83
C LYS A 532 34.82 27.16 4.69
N PHE A 533 33.80 26.41 4.24
CA PHE A 533 33.93 24.97 3.98
C PHE A 533 34.87 24.66 2.79
N PRO A 534 35.52 23.48 2.77
CA PRO A 534 36.47 23.11 1.73
C PRO A 534 35.82 22.90 0.37
N THR A 535 36.52 23.28 -0.71
CA THR A 535 36.03 23.22 -2.10
C THR A 535 35.73 21.79 -2.56
N SER A 536 36.34 20.78 -1.94
CA SER A 536 36.17 19.35 -2.21
C SER A 536 34.77 18.79 -1.90
N VAL A 537 34.06 19.38 -0.94
CA VAL A 537 32.77 18.83 -0.42
C VAL A 537 31.55 19.62 -0.90
N ARG A 538 31.75 20.70 -1.67
CA ARG A 538 30.68 21.63 -2.06
C ARG A 538 30.27 21.50 -3.53
N PRO A 539 29.00 21.80 -3.88
CA PRO A 539 28.51 21.71 -5.26
C PRO A 539 29.26 22.61 -6.24
N PHE A 540 29.16 22.29 -7.54
CA PHE A 540 29.86 23.00 -8.61
C PHE A 540 29.56 24.50 -8.67
N TYR A 541 28.36 24.93 -8.26
CA TYR A 541 27.92 26.33 -8.26
C TYR A 541 28.42 27.15 -7.05
N ALA A 542 29.09 26.56 -6.07
CA ALA A 542 29.60 27.28 -4.90
C ALA A 542 30.79 28.18 -5.26
N MET A 543 30.76 29.46 -4.86
CA MET A 543 31.86 30.40 -5.10
C MET A 543 33.11 30.02 -4.31
N GLU A 544 34.27 29.98 -4.97
CA GLU A 544 35.58 29.81 -4.32
C GLU A 544 36.02 31.09 -3.59
N ASP A 545 36.68 30.94 -2.45
CA ASP A 545 37.22 32.09 -1.73
C ASP A 545 38.41 32.71 -2.50
N LYS A 546 38.40 34.05 -2.61
CA LYS A 546 39.38 34.81 -3.42
C LYS A 546 40.79 34.80 -2.82
N GLU A 547 40.93 34.66 -1.51
CA GLU A 547 42.21 34.61 -0.82
C GLU A 547 42.72 33.16 -0.68
N ASN A 548 41.80 32.19 -0.53
CA ASN A 548 42.13 30.78 -0.40
C ASN A 548 41.20 29.86 -1.24
N PRO A 549 41.54 29.56 -2.51
CA PRO A 549 40.73 28.71 -3.39
C PRO A 549 40.50 27.25 -2.92
N LYS A 550 41.13 26.82 -1.81
CA LYS A 550 40.83 25.53 -1.17
C LYS A 550 39.53 25.53 -0.36
N VAL A 551 38.99 26.71 -0.05
CA VAL A 551 37.70 26.88 0.61
C VAL A 551 36.74 27.68 -0.26
N THR A 552 35.45 27.63 0.09
CA THR A 552 34.36 28.30 -0.60
C THR A 552 33.65 29.29 0.33
N ASN A 553 32.99 30.30 -0.26
CA ASN A 553 32.08 31.20 0.45
C ASN A 553 30.75 30.50 0.75
N SER A 554 30.82 29.39 1.48
CA SER A 554 29.69 28.55 1.87
C SER A 554 29.70 28.26 3.37
N PHE A 555 28.49 28.14 3.91
CA PHE A 555 28.24 28.00 5.33
C PHE A 555 27.12 26.99 5.58
N ASP A 556 27.21 26.31 6.72
CA ASP A 556 26.12 25.48 7.25
C ASP A 556 25.73 25.98 8.64
N ILE A 557 24.43 25.94 8.94
CA ILE A 557 23.88 26.39 10.22
C ILE A 557 23.44 25.16 11.01
N PHE A 558 23.81 25.12 12.29
CA PHE A 558 23.62 23.97 13.16
C PHE A 558 22.66 24.30 14.30
N ILE A 559 21.84 23.31 14.67
CA ILE A 559 21.09 23.26 15.93
C ILE A 559 21.44 21.95 16.64
N ARG A 560 21.89 22.03 17.90
CA ARG A 560 22.25 20.88 18.75
C ARG A 560 23.20 19.89 18.04
N GLY A 561 24.26 20.43 17.44
CA GLY A 561 25.27 19.64 16.73
C GLY A 561 24.78 18.92 15.47
N GLN A 562 23.68 19.38 14.87
CA GLN A 562 23.17 18.84 13.61
C GLN A 562 22.82 19.98 12.67
N GLU A 563 23.28 19.86 11.42
CA GLU A 563 22.96 20.81 10.35
C GLU A 563 21.43 20.95 10.19
N ILE A 564 20.92 22.16 9.99
CA ILE A 564 19.53 22.47 9.60
C ILE A 564 19.43 23.09 8.21
N CYS A 565 20.54 23.64 7.73
CA CYS A 565 20.61 24.56 6.62
C CYS A 565 22.00 24.51 6.01
N THR A 566 22.04 24.44 4.67
CA THR A 566 23.26 24.66 3.88
C THR A 566 23.06 25.85 2.95
N GLY A 567 24.09 26.69 2.83
CA GLY A 567 24.03 27.96 2.10
C GLY A 567 25.38 28.46 1.62
N GLY A 568 25.36 29.57 0.89
CA GLY A 568 26.58 30.21 0.40
C GLY A 568 26.38 31.08 -0.82
N GLN A 569 27.44 31.79 -1.18
CA GLN A 569 27.55 32.52 -2.43
C GLN A 569 27.62 31.57 -3.63
N ARG A 570 26.95 31.97 -4.70
CA ARG A 570 26.93 31.26 -5.98
C ARG A 570 27.87 31.95 -6.99
N ILE A 571 28.39 31.16 -7.92
CA ILE A 571 29.15 31.68 -9.06
C ILE A 571 28.17 32.32 -10.02
N HIS A 572 28.29 33.63 -10.22
CA HIS A 572 27.40 34.45 -11.06
C HIS A 572 28.01 34.76 -12.45
N ASP A 573 29.32 34.58 -12.60
CA ASP A 573 29.99 34.68 -13.90
C ASP A 573 29.85 33.36 -14.68
N ILE A 574 29.36 33.45 -15.92
CA ILE A 574 29.10 32.27 -16.76
C ILE A 574 30.40 31.53 -17.14
N GLU A 575 31.50 32.25 -17.40
CA GLU A 575 32.74 31.56 -17.78
C GLU A 575 33.36 30.81 -16.60
N GLU A 576 33.36 31.38 -15.39
CA GLU A 576 33.80 30.72 -14.17
C GLU A 576 32.95 29.49 -13.87
N LEU A 577 31.63 29.60 -14.02
CA LEU A 577 30.67 28.51 -13.84
C LEU A 577 30.96 27.36 -14.81
N GLU A 578 31.10 27.65 -16.11
CA GLU A 578 31.43 26.65 -17.13
C GLU A 578 32.81 26.01 -16.89
N LYS A 579 33.84 26.80 -16.55
CA LYS A 579 35.18 26.30 -16.23
C LYS A 579 35.12 25.33 -15.03
N LYS A 580 34.34 25.64 -13.99
CA LYS A 580 34.18 24.77 -12.82
C LYS A 580 33.34 23.53 -13.12
N MET A 581 32.28 23.63 -13.92
CA MET A 581 31.52 22.47 -14.42
C MET A 581 32.41 21.51 -15.21
N GLN A 582 33.25 22.03 -16.12
CA GLN A 582 34.23 21.23 -16.88
C GLN A 582 35.24 20.56 -15.93
N ARG A 583 35.82 21.32 -14.99
CA ARG A 583 36.79 20.81 -13.99
C ARG A 583 36.21 19.68 -13.13
N LEU A 584 34.90 19.72 -12.83
CA LEU A 584 34.18 18.73 -12.04
C LEU A 584 33.44 17.67 -12.90
N SER A 585 33.64 17.67 -14.23
CA SER A 585 32.96 16.76 -15.17
C SER A 585 31.43 16.77 -15.11
N ILE A 586 30.82 17.91 -14.77
CA ILE A 586 29.38 18.11 -14.74
C ILE A 586 28.85 18.35 -16.16
N SER A 587 27.82 17.61 -16.57
CA SER A 587 27.18 17.80 -17.88
C SER A 587 26.24 19.00 -17.89
N SER A 588 26.33 19.86 -18.91
CA SER A 588 25.36 20.94 -19.16
C SER A 588 23.99 20.45 -19.68
N LYS A 589 23.84 19.16 -19.97
CA LYS A 589 22.60 18.60 -20.53
C LYS A 589 21.47 18.58 -19.50
N GLY A 590 20.43 19.38 -19.74
CA GLY A 590 19.30 19.57 -18.83
C GLY A 590 19.42 20.84 -17.98
N MET A 591 20.49 21.62 -18.16
CA MET A 591 20.74 22.92 -17.51
C MET A 591 20.87 24.06 -18.52
N GLN A 592 20.36 23.91 -19.75
CA GLN A 592 20.44 24.95 -20.78
C GLN A 592 19.83 26.27 -20.31
N ASP A 593 18.57 26.25 -19.84
CA ASP A 593 17.85 27.43 -19.35
C ASP A 593 18.57 28.09 -18.15
N TYR A 594 19.22 27.28 -17.31
CA TYR A 594 20.03 27.75 -16.19
C TYR A 594 21.28 28.50 -16.69
N LEU A 595 22.06 27.92 -17.62
CA LEU A 595 23.23 28.58 -18.19
C LEU A 595 22.87 29.81 -19.03
N GLU A 596 21.75 29.78 -19.74
CA GLU A 596 21.22 30.93 -20.49
C GLU A 596 20.92 32.11 -19.55
N GLY A 597 20.28 31.87 -18.41
CA GLY A 597 20.01 32.91 -17.40
C GLY A 597 21.29 33.62 -16.92
N PHE A 598 22.38 32.88 -16.72
CA PHE A 598 23.67 33.48 -16.31
C PHE A 598 24.39 34.16 -17.49
N GLY A 599 24.23 33.63 -18.71
CA GLY A 599 24.72 34.26 -19.94
C GLY A 599 24.03 35.60 -20.29
N LEU A 600 22.82 35.82 -19.79
CA LEU A 600 22.11 37.11 -19.85
C LEU A 600 22.61 38.13 -18.80
N GLY A 601 23.43 37.67 -17.83
CA GLY A 601 24.03 38.47 -16.77
C GLY A 601 23.32 38.30 -15.43
N ALA A 602 23.95 37.54 -14.52
CA ALA A 602 23.47 37.40 -13.14
C ALA A 602 24.25 38.32 -12.17
N PRO A 603 23.58 39.03 -11.25
CA PRO A 603 24.27 39.77 -10.19
C PRO A 603 24.90 38.82 -9.15
N PRO A 604 25.89 39.25 -8.35
CA PRO A 604 26.39 38.46 -7.23
C PRO A 604 25.26 38.10 -6.24
N HIS A 605 25.12 36.82 -5.91
CA HIS A 605 24.03 36.33 -5.07
C HIS A 605 24.45 35.20 -4.13
N ALA A 606 23.69 35.05 -3.05
CA ALA A 606 23.82 33.98 -2.08
C ALA A 606 22.44 33.57 -1.56
N GLY A 607 22.36 32.33 -1.10
CA GLY A 607 21.12 31.74 -0.62
C GLY A 607 21.35 30.52 0.24
N CYS A 608 20.24 29.90 0.66
CA CYS A 608 20.25 28.68 1.45
C CYS A 608 19.00 27.84 1.20
N GLY A 609 19.07 26.57 1.58
CA GLY A 609 17.92 25.69 1.78
C GLY A 609 17.85 25.23 3.23
N ILE A 610 16.64 25.15 3.80
CA ILE A 610 16.38 24.72 5.17
C ILE A 610 15.32 23.60 5.14
N GLY A 611 15.56 22.48 5.81
CA GLY A 611 14.54 21.44 5.95
C GLY A 611 13.57 21.78 7.08
N LEU A 612 12.29 22.08 6.77
CA LEU A 612 11.26 22.42 7.77
C LEU A 612 11.12 21.34 8.84
N GLU A 613 11.00 20.07 8.42
CA GLU A 613 10.84 18.94 9.32
C GLU A 613 12.08 18.73 10.19
N ARG A 614 13.28 19.03 9.67
CA ARG A 614 14.57 18.94 10.38
C ARG A 614 14.70 20.07 11.41
N LEU A 615 14.25 21.29 11.09
CA LEU A 615 14.16 22.42 12.01
C LEU A 615 13.18 22.14 13.17
N VAL A 616 11.98 21.62 12.87
CA VAL A 616 11.00 21.19 13.89
C VAL A 616 11.57 20.09 14.79
N PHE A 617 12.18 19.06 14.19
CA PHE A 617 12.79 17.93 14.88
C PHE A 617 13.88 18.35 15.88
N LEU A 618 14.77 19.28 15.49
CA LEU A 618 15.90 19.72 16.31
C LEU A 618 15.53 20.79 17.35
N TYR A 619 14.63 21.72 17.00
CA TYR A 619 14.12 22.71 17.97
C TYR A 619 13.42 22.03 19.15
N LEU A 620 12.56 21.03 18.86
CA LEU A 620 11.77 20.28 19.85
C LEU A 620 12.44 19.00 20.36
N ASN A 621 13.64 18.67 19.88
CA ASN A 621 14.41 17.47 20.22
C ASN A 621 13.60 16.15 20.17
N LEU A 622 12.88 15.90 19.06
CA LEU A 622 11.89 14.80 18.98
C LEU A 622 12.49 13.38 18.85
N GLY A 623 13.81 13.24 18.66
CA GLY A 623 14.49 11.95 18.45
C GLY A 623 14.33 11.31 17.04
N ASP A 624 13.20 11.53 16.34
CA ASP A 624 12.99 11.08 14.96
C ASP A 624 12.23 12.14 14.13
N VAL A 625 12.76 12.48 12.96
CA VAL A 625 12.18 13.45 12.01
C VAL A 625 10.75 13.09 11.57
N ARG A 626 10.41 11.79 11.52
CA ARG A 626 9.07 11.30 11.18
C ARG A 626 7.99 11.81 12.14
N LEU A 627 8.36 12.12 13.39
CA LEU A 627 7.42 12.66 14.38
C LEU A 627 7.02 14.10 14.05
N GLY A 628 7.98 14.91 13.58
CA GLY A 628 7.79 16.28 13.09
C GLY A 628 7.20 16.38 11.68
N THR A 629 6.96 15.25 11.00
CA THR A 629 6.43 15.18 9.62
C THR A 629 5.00 14.68 9.61
N LEU A 630 4.05 15.42 9.00
CA LEU A 630 2.62 15.09 9.11
C LEU A 630 2.30 13.69 8.57
N PHE A 631 2.73 13.41 7.33
CA PHE A 631 2.64 12.11 6.67
C PHE A 631 3.99 11.76 6.01
N HIS A 632 4.95 11.30 6.81
CA HIS A 632 6.31 10.99 6.36
C HIS A 632 6.39 10.12 5.09
N ARG A 633 7.49 10.33 4.35
CA ARG A 633 7.93 9.48 3.24
C ARG A 633 9.40 9.12 3.45
N ASP A 634 9.67 7.83 3.39
CA ASP A 634 11.00 7.22 3.49
C ASP A 634 11.08 6.02 2.53
N PRO A 635 12.23 5.34 2.38
CA PRO A 635 12.36 4.23 1.42
C PRO A 635 11.48 2.99 1.72
N ARG A 636 10.77 2.96 2.85
CA ARG A 636 9.81 1.90 3.23
C ARG A 636 8.35 2.32 3.03
N SER A 637 8.12 3.60 2.76
CA SER A 637 6.82 4.15 2.42
C SER A 637 6.38 3.69 1.04
N LEU A 638 5.06 3.69 0.79
CA LEU A 638 4.46 3.15 -0.44
C LEU A 638 4.98 1.74 -0.78
N PRO A 639 4.92 0.77 0.16
CA PRO A 639 5.42 -0.58 -0.10
C PRO A 639 4.69 -1.17 -1.30
N LEU A 640 5.45 -1.84 -2.19
CA LEU A 640 4.88 -2.61 -3.30
C LEU A 640 3.77 -3.51 -2.75
N GLN A 641 2.52 -3.16 -3.07
CA GLN A 641 1.37 -3.97 -2.71
C GLN A 641 1.52 -5.28 -3.48
N LYS A 642 1.88 -6.36 -2.79
CA LYS A 642 1.89 -7.71 -3.37
C LYS A 642 0.46 -8.09 -3.71
N ASN A 643 0.09 -7.78 -4.96
CA ASN A 643 -1.10 -8.15 -5.70
C ASN A 643 -2.35 -8.27 -4.81
N VAL A 644 -2.81 -7.12 -4.32
CA VAL A 644 -4.19 -6.95 -3.85
C VAL A 644 -5.13 -7.37 -4.97
N GLU A 645 -6.24 -8.02 -4.62
CA GLU A 645 -7.22 -8.63 -5.53
C GLU A 645 -7.61 -7.67 -6.68
N GLY A 646 -7.08 -7.89 -7.90
CA GLY A 646 -7.41 -7.07 -9.06
C GLY A 646 -6.37 -7.00 -10.18
N GLU A 647 -5.08 -7.24 -9.92
CA GLU A 647 -4.07 -7.22 -11.00
C GLU A 647 -4.18 -8.47 -11.89
N LEU A 648 -4.39 -8.25 -13.20
CA LEU A 648 -4.47 -9.31 -14.21
C LEU A 648 -3.11 -10.00 -14.39
N ARG A 649 -3.11 -11.34 -14.58
CA ARG A 649 -1.88 -12.09 -14.88
C ARG A 649 -1.27 -11.69 -16.23
N HIS A 650 -2.13 -11.33 -17.18
CA HIS A 650 -1.79 -10.88 -18.52
C HIS A 650 -2.45 -9.52 -18.79
N PRO A 651 -1.87 -8.39 -18.37
CA PRO A 651 -2.42 -7.05 -18.65
C PRO A 651 -2.60 -6.79 -20.15
N GLU A 652 -1.77 -7.40 -21.00
CA GLU A 652 -1.87 -7.37 -22.46
C GLU A 652 -3.08 -8.16 -23.02
N ALA A 653 -3.76 -8.92 -22.18
CA ALA A 653 -5.03 -9.59 -22.48
C ALA A 653 -6.20 -9.01 -21.67
N SER A 654 -6.12 -7.74 -21.24
CA SER A 654 -7.25 -7.06 -20.60
C SER A 654 -8.46 -6.95 -21.53
N THR A 655 -9.66 -6.92 -20.96
CA THR A 655 -10.91 -6.55 -21.65
C THR A 655 -11.38 -5.13 -21.29
N ASN A 656 -10.79 -4.51 -20.27
CA ASN A 656 -11.16 -3.19 -19.77
C ASN A 656 -9.93 -2.39 -19.27
N PRO A 657 -9.41 -1.41 -20.03
CA PRO A 657 -9.63 -1.24 -21.47
C PRO A 657 -8.98 -2.42 -22.24
N PRO A 658 -9.53 -2.82 -23.41
CA PRO A 658 -8.89 -3.81 -24.27
C PRO A 658 -7.57 -3.27 -24.85
N PRO A 659 -6.67 -4.13 -25.38
CA PRO A 659 -5.29 -3.73 -25.70
C PRO A 659 -5.21 -2.63 -26.76
N TRP A 660 -6.08 -2.66 -27.77
CA TRP A 660 -6.23 -1.63 -28.80
C TRP A 660 -6.83 -0.30 -28.31
N LYS A 661 -7.26 -0.24 -27.04
CA LYS A 661 -7.64 1.00 -26.34
C LYS A 661 -6.69 1.33 -25.17
N HIS A 662 -5.63 0.55 -24.94
CA HIS A 662 -4.73 0.71 -23.81
C HIS A 662 -3.49 1.54 -24.20
N PRO A 663 -3.33 2.79 -23.70
CA PRO A 663 -2.37 3.76 -24.26
C PRO A 663 -0.91 3.30 -24.29
N ARG A 664 -0.47 2.49 -23.33
CA ARG A 664 0.91 1.95 -23.28
C ARG A 664 1.17 0.78 -24.23
N LEU A 665 0.13 0.10 -24.71
CA LEU A 665 0.27 -1.07 -25.60
C LEU A 665 0.16 -0.65 -27.06
N THR A 666 -0.68 0.35 -27.36
CA THR A 666 -0.77 0.98 -28.69
C THR A 666 0.56 1.60 -29.15
N LEU A 667 1.42 2.03 -28.22
CA LEU A 667 2.76 2.59 -28.51
C LEU A 667 3.84 1.55 -28.84
N LYS A 668 3.56 0.25 -28.72
CA LYS A 668 4.51 -0.83 -29.09
C LYS A 668 4.25 -1.42 -30.49
N ALA A 669 3.21 -0.95 -31.18
CA ALA A 669 2.71 -1.55 -32.40
C ALA A 669 2.77 -0.55 -33.58
N ASP A 670 3.99 -0.13 -33.91
CA ASP A 670 4.28 0.60 -35.14
C ASP A 670 4.63 -0.39 -36.27
N GLY A 671 3.93 -0.28 -37.41
CA GLY A 671 4.30 -0.95 -38.67
C GLY A 671 3.50 -2.21 -39.02
N GLU A 672 2.58 -2.06 -39.99
CA GLU A 672 2.05 -3.11 -40.89
C GLU A 672 1.26 -4.32 -40.32
N SER A 673 0.96 -4.42 -39.02
CA SER A 673 -0.02 -5.43 -38.54
C SER A 673 -1.42 -4.85 -38.32
N ASP A 674 -2.43 -5.47 -38.93
CA ASP A 674 -3.84 -5.28 -38.57
C ASP A 674 -4.05 -5.72 -37.12
N LEU A 675 -4.07 -4.77 -36.17
CA LEU A 675 -4.30 -5.00 -34.73
C LEU A 675 -5.76 -5.42 -34.44
N ARG A 676 -6.15 -6.58 -34.95
CA ARG A 676 -7.41 -7.29 -34.66
C ARG A 676 -7.22 -8.75 -34.27
N ASP A 677 -5.99 -9.17 -33.99
CA ASP A 677 -5.75 -10.37 -33.21
C ASP A 677 -6.34 -10.18 -31.81
N MET A 678 -7.52 -10.76 -31.63
CA MET A 678 -8.25 -10.80 -30.36
C MET A 678 -7.38 -11.46 -29.29
N GLN A 679 -7.51 -11.02 -28.03
CA GLN A 679 -6.71 -11.53 -26.90
C GLN A 679 -6.73 -13.07 -26.87
N ALA A 680 -5.56 -13.71 -26.74
CA ALA A 680 -5.46 -15.18 -26.67
C ALA A 680 -6.40 -15.74 -25.59
N LEU A 681 -7.05 -16.87 -25.88
CA LEU A 681 -8.11 -17.43 -25.03
C LEU A 681 -7.55 -17.94 -23.71
N GLU A 682 -6.39 -18.59 -23.78
CA GLU A 682 -5.57 -19.08 -22.68
C GLU A 682 -5.31 -17.94 -21.67
N LYS A 683 -4.89 -16.77 -22.16
CA LYS A 683 -4.65 -15.58 -21.34
C LYS A 683 -5.92 -14.98 -20.75
N LEU A 684 -7.06 -15.05 -21.47
CA LEU A 684 -8.35 -14.65 -20.91
C LEU A 684 -8.81 -15.59 -19.78
N ILE A 685 -8.54 -16.90 -19.88
CA ILE A 685 -8.80 -17.87 -18.81
C ILE A 685 -7.92 -17.58 -17.59
N ALA A 686 -6.62 -17.35 -17.80
CA ALA A 686 -5.68 -16.97 -16.73
C ALA A 686 -5.96 -15.59 -16.10
N ASN A 687 -6.72 -14.71 -16.77
CA ASN A 687 -7.15 -13.41 -16.25
C ASN A 687 -8.51 -13.44 -15.53
N TYR A 688 -9.53 -14.02 -16.15
CA TYR A 688 -10.94 -13.90 -15.76
C TYR A 688 -11.64 -15.24 -15.49
N GLY A 689 -11.00 -16.36 -15.84
CA GLY A 689 -11.64 -17.67 -15.87
C GLY A 689 -11.63 -18.41 -14.53
N ASP A 690 -12.53 -19.38 -14.47
CA ASP A 690 -12.61 -20.45 -13.49
C ASP A 690 -12.45 -21.82 -14.19
N ALA A 691 -12.50 -22.92 -13.44
CA ALA A 691 -12.25 -24.27 -13.93
C ALA A 691 -13.09 -24.69 -15.14
N SER A 692 -14.35 -24.24 -15.22
CA SER A 692 -15.25 -24.51 -16.34
C SER A 692 -14.79 -23.89 -17.67
N ASN A 693 -14.17 -22.70 -17.64
CA ASN A 693 -13.66 -22.01 -18.83
C ASN A 693 -12.48 -22.74 -19.47
N THR A 694 -11.71 -23.51 -18.69
CA THR A 694 -10.60 -24.34 -19.20
C THR A 694 -11.07 -25.43 -20.18
N ALA A 695 -12.39 -25.62 -20.33
CA ALA A 695 -12.97 -26.49 -21.35
C ALA A 695 -13.05 -25.85 -22.74
N TRP A 696 -13.05 -24.53 -22.85
CA TRP A 696 -13.22 -23.82 -24.13
C TRP A 696 -12.01 -23.94 -25.07
N LEU A 697 -10.91 -24.53 -24.57
CA LEU A 697 -9.78 -24.91 -25.40
C LEU A 697 -10.16 -26.10 -26.31
N ASP A 698 -11.01 -27.02 -25.87
CA ASP A 698 -11.28 -28.25 -26.64
C ASP A 698 -12.13 -27.98 -27.89
N ASP A 699 -11.80 -28.67 -28.99
CA ASP A 699 -12.32 -28.41 -30.34
C ASP A 699 -13.85 -28.56 -30.47
N ARG A 700 -14.51 -29.18 -29.49
CA ARG A 700 -15.97 -29.26 -29.39
C ARG A 700 -16.64 -27.92 -29.05
N TYR A 701 -15.91 -26.94 -28.53
CA TYR A 701 -16.44 -25.62 -28.19
C TYR A 701 -16.14 -24.59 -29.28
N LYS A 702 -17.13 -23.75 -29.58
CA LYS A 702 -16.97 -22.51 -30.32
C LYS A 702 -16.88 -21.37 -29.33
N VAL A 703 -15.98 -20.41 -29.59
CA VAL A 703 -15.79 -19.25 -28.73
C VAL A 703 -16.25 -18.01 -29.47
N TRP A 704 -17.33 -17.41 -28.98
CA TRP A 704 -17.79 -16.11 -29.44
C TRP A 704 -16.99 -15.00 -28.77
N ARG A 705 -16.68 -13.92 -29.52
CA ARG A 705 -15.92 -12.77 -29.03
C ARG A 705 -16.75 -11.48 -29.15
N HIS A 706 -16.80 -10.69 -28.09
CA HIS A 706 -17.47 -9.39 -28.07
C HIS A 706 -16.68 -8.39 -28.94
N PRO A 707 -17.28 -7.75 -29.94
CA PRO A 707 -16.54 -7.02 -30.98
C PRO A 707 -15.78 -5.77 -30.50
N GLU A 708 -16.20 -5.16 -29.39
CA GLU A 708 -15.60 -3.90 -28.91
C GLU A 708 -14.55 -4.05 -27.79
N THR A 709 -14.57 -5.19 -27.09
CA THR A 709 -13.78 -5.45 -25.87
C THR A 709 -12.98 -6.76 -25.95
N GLY A 710 -13.32 -7.63 -26.89
CA GLY A 710 -12.72 -8.95 -27.03
C GLY A 710 -13.06 -9.95 -25.92
N ALA A 711 -14.00 -9.62 -25.01
CA ALA A 711 -14.56 -10.57 -24.05
C ALA A 711 -15.04 -11.86 -24.73
N ALA A 712 -14.96 -13.01 -24.06
CA ALA A 712 -15.24 -14.31 -24.67
C ALA A 712 -16.37 -15.10 -23.98
N VAL A 713 -17.15 -15.83 -24.78
CA VAL A 713 -18.14 -16.82 -24.30
C VAL A 713 -18.04 -18.11 -25.11
N GLY A 714 -17.72 -19.23 -24.45
CA GLY A 714 -17.63 -20.56 -25.05
C GLY A 714 -18.95 -21.32 -25.03
N TYR A 715 -19.30 -21.94 -26.16
CA TYR A 715 -20.51 -22.74 -26.32
C TYR A 715 -20.34 -23.87 -27.33
N SER A 716 -21.01 -25.00 -27.10
CA SER A 716 -21.03 -26.13 -28.04
C SER A 716 -22.42 -26.28 -28.69
N PRO A 717 -22.53 -26.23 -30.03
CA PRO A 717 -23.75 -26.56 -30.75
C PRO A 717 -24.08 -28.06 -30.65
N PHE A 718 -25.13 -28.44 -29.93
CA PHE A 718 -25.53 -29.84 -29.76
C PHE A 718 -27.05 -30.04 -29.88
N LYS A 719 -27.47 -30.89 -30.83
CA LYS A 719 -28.89 -31.27 -31.06
C LYS A 719 -29.87 -30.07 -31.13
N GLY A 720 -29.45 -28.95 -31.73
CA GLY A 720 -30.25 -27.72 -31.88
C GLY A 720 -30.21 -26.76 -30.67
N TYR A 721 -29.43 -27.08 -29.64
CA TYR A 721 -29.16 -26.22 -28.49
C TYR A 721 -27.74 -25.65 -28.57
N ALA A 722 -27.53 -24.49 -27.92
CA ALA A 722 -26.22 -23.98 -27.58
C ALA A 722 -25.94 -24.34 -26.13
N MET A 723 -25.03 -25.29 -25.90
CA MET A 723 -24.58 -25.70 -24.58
C MET A 723 -23.47 -24.75 -24.14
N ILE A 724 -23.81 -23.76 -23.34
CA ILE A 724 -22.90 -22.71 -22.88
C ILE A 724 -22.39 -23.12 -21.50
N VAL A 725 -21.09 -23.10 -21.29
CA VAL A 725 -20.42 -23.70 -20.11
C VAL A 725 -19.54 -22.66 -19.45
N GLY A 726 -19.74 -22.39 -18.16
CA GLY A 726 -18.94 -21.40 -17.43
C GLY A 726 -19.36 -19.95 -17.70
N ASP A 727 -18.72 -19.04 -16.96
CA ASP A 727 -19.02 -17.61 -17.00
C ASP A 727 -18.29 -16.89 -18.15
N PRO A 728 -18.80 -15.75 -18.64
CA PRO A 728 -18.09 -14.92 -19.63
C PRO A 728 -16.70 -14.47 -19.16
N LEU A 729 -15.68 -14.64 -20.01
CA LEU A 729 -14.33 -14.15 -19.74
C LEU A 729 -14.26 -12.65 -20.04
N CYS A 730 -14.50 -11.84 -19.02
CA CYS A 730 -14.47 -10.38 -19.07
C CYS A 730 -14.29 -9.75 -17.69
N ASP A 731 -13.94 -8.46 -17.68
CA ASP A 731 -14.00 -7.63 -16.48
C ASP A 731 -15.44 -7.58 -15.91
N LYS A 732 -15.59 -7.64 -14.58
CA LYS A 732 -16.89 -7.71 -13.90
C LYS A 732 -17.84 -6.57 -14.29
N THR A 733 -17.32 -5.37 -14.56
CA THR A 733 -18.16 -4.23 -14.99
C THR A 733 -18.83 -4.45 -16.35
N GLN A 734 -18.30 -5.35 -17.19
CA GLN A 734 -18.81 -5.67 -18.52
C GLN A 734 -19.80 -6.84 -18.53
N MET A 735 -19.92 -7.62 -17.43
CA MET A 735 -20.62 -8.91 -17.39
C MET A 735 -22.04 -8.85 -17.99
N THR A 736 -22.85 -7.86 -17.57
CA THR A 736 -24.23 -7.68 -18.06
C THR A 736 -24.30 -7.35 -19.56
N GLN A 737 -23.36 -6.55 -20.07
CA GLN A 737 -23.27 -6.21 -21.50
C GLN A 737 -22.90 -7.43 -22.33
N VAL A 738 -21.88 -8.19 -21.90
CA VAL A 738 -21.35 -9.36 -22.63
C VAL A 738 -22.41 -10.47 -22.71
N VAL A 739 -23.08 -10.80 -21.59
CA VAL A 739 -24.22 -11.74 -21.57
C VAL A 739 -25.32 -11.30 -22.55
N SER A 740 -25.71 -10.03 -22.51
CA SER A 740 -26.79 -9.50 -23.35
C SER A 740 -26.44 -9.56 -24.84
N ALA A 741 -25.22 -9.19 -25.21
CA ALA A 741 -24.73 -9.24 -26.59
C ALA A 741 -24.61 -10.68 -27.12
N PHE A 742 -24.10 -11.60 -26.31
CA PHE A 742 -24.00 -13.02 -26.68
C PHE A 742 -25.39 -13.66 -26.90
N LEU A 743 -26.37 -13.38 -26.04
CA LEU A 743 -27.73 -13.90 -26.23
C LEU A 743 -28.41 -13.35 -27.49
N GLN A 744 -28.08 -12.11 -27.90
CA GLN A 744 -28.52 -11.58 -29.18
C GLN A 744 -27.87 -12.32 -30.36
N TYR A 745 -26.56 -12.60 -30.30
CA TYR A 745 -25.84 -13.40 -31.29
C TYR A 745 -26.47 -14.81 -31.42
N ILE A 746 -26.68 -15.51 -30.31
CA ILE A 746 -27.29 -16.86 -30.31
C ILE A 746 -28.69 -16.85 -30.95
N LYS A 747 -29.49 -15.81 -30.69
CA LYS A 747 -30.85 -15.68 -31.25
C LYS A 747 -30.87 -15.28 -32.73
N LYS A 748 -30.03 -14.33 -33.15
CA LYS A 748 -30.07 -13.73 -34.50
C LYS A 748 -29.24 -14.52 -35.52
N GLU A 749 -28.05 -14.95 -35.12
CA GLU A 749 -27.03 -15.50 -36.02
C GLU A 749 -26.91 -17.02 -35.88
N ALA A 750 -26.61 -17.53 -34.69
CA ALA A 750 -26.42 -18.98 -34.48
C ALA A 750 -27.75 -19.76 -34.58
N LYS A 751 -28.89 -19.13 -34.26
CA LYS A 751 -30.25 -19.70 -34.29
C LYS A 751 -30.41 -20.97 -33.45
N LEU A 752 -29.73 -21.01 -32.30
CA LEU A 752 -29.76 -22.13 -31.34
C LEU A 752 -30.59 -21.78 -30.10
N LYS A 753 -31.11 -22.80 -29.41
CA LYS A 753 -31.77 -22.64 -28.10
C LYS A 753 -30.70 -22.63 -26.98
N PRO A 754 -30.52 -21.55 -26.21
CA PRO A 754 -29.46 -21.50 -25.20
C PRO A 754 -29.81 -22.32 -23.95
N ILE A 755 -28.83 -23.08 -23.47
CA ILE A 755 -28.80 -23.67 -22.13
C ILE A 755 -27.44 -23.29 -21.54
N TRP A 756 -27.44 -22.52 -20.46
CA TRP A 756 -26.22 -22.05 -19.80
C TRP A 756 -26.00 -22.86 -18.53
N MET A 757 -24.80 -23.41 -18.34
CA MET A 757 -24.48 -24.38 -17.29
C MET A 757 -23.17 -24.02 -16.61
N MET A 758 -23.06 -24.36 -15.32
CA MET A 758 -21.86 -24.12 -14.51
C MET A 758 -21.51 -22.63 -14.40
N VAL A 759 -22.55 -21.78 -14.25
CA VAL A 759 -22.38 -20.34 -14.02
C VAL A 759 -22.37 -20.01 -12.53
N CYS A 760 -21.62 -18.98 -12.16
CA CYS A 760 -21.65 -18.43 -10.80
C CYS A 760 -22.98 -17.71 -10.49
N GLU A 761 -23.15 -17.30 -9.23
CA GLU A 761 -24.33 -16.57 -8.76
C GLU A 761 -24.55 -15.22 -9.48
N GLU A 762 -23.49 -14.50 -9.88
CA GLU A 762 -23.61 -13.20 -10.56
C GLU A 762 -24.25 -13.34 -11.94
N VAL A 763 -23.83 -14.33 -12.73
CA VAL A 763 -24.39 -14.63 -14.05
C VAL A 763 -25.78 -15.27 -13.93
N GLU A 764 -26.01 -16.09 -12.91
CA GLU A 764 -27.34 -16.62 -12.59
C GLU A 764 -28.33 -15.49 -12.28
N GLU A 765 -27.96 -14.47 -11.52
CA GLU A 765 -28.83 -13.34 -11.19
C GLU A 765 -29.18 -12.48 -12.44
N ILE A 766 -28.24 -12.36 -13.38
CA ILE A 766 -28.51 -11.71 -14.68
C ILE A 766 -29.52 -12.54 -15.50
N LEU A 767 -29.37 -13.85 -15.57
CA LEU A 767 -30.24 -14.73 -16.37
C LEU A 767 -31.61 -14.94 -15.70
N GLY A 768 -31.63 -15.35 -14.44
CA GLY A 768 -32.81 -15.67 -13.65
C GLY A 768 -33.55 -14.43 -13.17
N GLY A 769 -32.87 -13.52 -12.46
CA GLY A 769 -33.46 -12.31 -11.87
C GLY A 769 -33.86 -11.29 -12.93
N ARG A 770 -32.92 -10.88 -13.81
CA ARG A 770 -33.17 -9.81 -14.80
C ARG A 770 -33.83 -10.29 -16.10
N LEU A 771 -33.36 -11.40 -16.67
CA LEU A 771 -33.90 -11.94 -17.93
C LEU A 771 -35.02 -12.97 -17.73
N ASN A 772 -35.42 -13.24 -16.47
CA ASN A 772 -36.57 -14.05 -16.09
C ASN A 772 -36.49 -15.53 -16.53
N TRP A 773 -35.27 -16.09 -16.59
CA TRP A 773 -35.01 -17.50 -16.91
C TRP A 773 -35.38 -18.42 -15.74
N CYS A 774 -35.51 -19.71 -16.04
CA CYS A 774 -35.55 -20.76 -15.03
C CYS A 774 -34.12 -21.12 -14.61
N THR A 775 -33.85 -21.23 -13.31
CA THR A 775 -32.52 -21.53 -12.78
C THR A 775 -32.58 -22.58 -11.66
N LEU A 776 -31.62 -23.50 -11.70
CA LEU A 776 -31.47 -24.58 -10.71
C LEU A 776 -29.99 -24.88 -10.47
N SER A 777 -29.67 -25.45 -9.31
CA SER A 777 -28.36 -26.00 -8.98
C SER A 777 -28.49 -27.48 -8.62
N VAL A 778 -27.63 -28.29 -9.24
CA VAL A 778 -27.35 -29.69 -8.90
C VAL A 778 -25.84 -29.97 -8.98
N LEU A 779 -25.04 -28.90 -9.08
CA LEU A 779 -23.61 -28.91 -9.39
C LEU A 779 -22.88 -27.96 -8.43
N ALA A 780 -21.65 -28.29 -8.06
CA ALA A 780 -20.78 -27.43 -7.30
C ALA A 780 -19.33 -27.53 -7.80
N GLU A 781 -18.64 -26.40 -7.80
CA GLU A 781 -17.20 -26.26 -7.98
C GLU A 781 -16.50 -26.66 -6.68
N GLU A 782 -15.55 -27.60 -6.74
CA GLU A 782 -15.00 -28.29 -5.57
C GLU A 782 -13.69 -27.62 -5.10
N ARG A 783 -13.82 -26.54 -4.31
CA ARG A 783 -12.71 -25.63 -3.98
C ARG A 783 -11.94 -26.03 -2.73
N VAL A 784 -10.66 -25.65 -2.66
CA VAL A 784 -9.80 -25.76 -1.48
C VAL A 784 -9.22 -24.36 -1.20
N ASP A 785 -9.77 -23.68 -0.19
CA ASP A 785 -9.46 -22.26 0.09
C ASP A 785 -8.16 -22.04 0.88
N ASP A 786 -7.86 -22.91 1.86
CA ASP A 786 -6.63 -22.83 2.68
C ASP A 786 -5.80 -24.12 2.52
N LEU A 787 -4.92 -24.09 1.52
CA LEU A 787 -3.96 -25.17 1.25
C LEU A 787 -3.02 -25.46 2.43
N ALA A 788 -2.75 -24.47 3.31
CA ALA A 788 -1.88 -24.68 4.47
C ALA A 788 -2.56 -25.49 5.58
N LYS A 789 -3.89 -25.33 5.73
CA LYS A 789 -4.72 -26.02 6.72
C LYS A 789 -5.49 -27.24 6.19
N ASN A 790 -5.24 -27.68 4.95
CA ASN A 790 -5.98 -28.78 4.33
C ASN A 790 -6.05 -30.04 5.25
N PRO A 791 -7.26 -30.51 5.64
CA PRO A 791 -7.43 -31.60 6.60
C PRO A 791 -6.86 -32.94 6.11
N ALA A 792 -6.78 -33.17 4.80
CA ALA A 792 -6.26 -34.40 4.20
C ALA A 792 -4.78 -34.67 4.54
N ARG A 793 -4.02 -33.64 4.92
CA ARG A 793 -2.64 -33.77 5.44
C ARG A 793 -2.57 -34.55 6.76
N ARG A 794 -3.66 -34.59 7.53
CA ARG A 794 -3.74 -35.27 8.85
C ARG A 794 -4.72 -36.44 8.86
N ASP A 795 -5.39 -36.72 7.74
CA ASP A 795 -6.31 -37.85 7.63
C ASP A 795 -5.53 -39.19 7.71
N PRO A 796 -5.88 -40.09 8.66
CA PRO A 796 -5.13 -41.34 8.86
C PRO A 796 -5.14 -42.28 7.65
N ASP A 797 -6.24 -42.34 6.90
CA ASP A 797 -6.42 -43.26 5.78
C ASP A 797 -5.68 -42.77 4.53
N ILE A 798 -5.75 -41.47 4.25
CA ILE A 798 -4.96 -40.84 3.18
C ILE A 798 -3.48 -40.95 3.50
N GLN A 799 -3.04 -40.62 4.72
CA GLN A 799 -1.62 -40.77 5.10
C GLN A 799 -1.15 -42.22 5.09
N LYS A 800 -2.03 -43.21 5.35
CA LYS A 800 -1.72 -44.64 5.17
C LYS A 800 -1.46 -44.98 3.70
N LYS A 801 -2.30 -44.48 2.78
CA LYS A 801 -2.13 -44.64 1.32
C LYS A 801 -0.84 -43.98 0.81
N VAL A 802 -0.57 -42.72 1.19
CA VAL A 802 0.66 -42.01 0.78
C VAL A 802 1.92 -42.75 1.26
N ARG A 803 1.93 -43.25 2.51
CA ARG A 803 3.04 -44.06 3.03
C ARG A 803 3.20 -45.39 2.28
N HIS A 804 2.11 -46.01 1.83
CA HIS A 804 2.17 -47.21 0.99
C HIS A 804 2.79 -46.91 -0.38
N ALA A 805 2.30 -45.90 -1.10
CA ALA A 805 2.87 -45.50 -2.40
C ALA A 805 4.37 -45.19 -2.31
N ARG A 806 4.80 -44.42 -1.29
CA ARG A 806 6.24 -44.16 -1.02
C ARG A 806 7.03 -45.44 -0.73
N LYS A 807 6.44 -46.40 -0.01
CA LYS A 807 7.08 -47.70 0.28
C LYS A 807 7.21 -48.58 -0.96
N GLU A 808 6.24 -48.54 -1.87
CA GLU A 808 6.33 -49.18 -3.19
C GLU A 808 7.24 -48.43 -4.18
N GLY A 809 8.01 -47.44 -3.71
CA GLY A 809 9.05 -46.75 -4.47
C GLY A 809 8.54 -45.64 -5.39
N VAL A 810 7.30 -45.18 -5.24
CA VAL A 810 6.76 -44.06 -6.04
C VAL A 810 7.55 -42.78 -5.79
N LYS A 811 8.00 -42.14 -6.87
CA LYS A 811 8.65 -40.82 -6.89
C LYS A 811 7.84 -39.85 -7.74
N ILE A 812 7.94 -38.56 -7.48
CA ILE A 812 7.24 -37.51 -8.23
C ILE A 812 8.28 -36.58 -8.86
N GLU A 813 8.08 -36.29 -10.14
CA GLU A 813 8.79 -35.30 -10.95
C GLU A 813 7.89 -34.08 -11.12
N ASP A 814 8.41 -32.91 -10.72
CA ASP A 814 7.69 -31.64 -10.69
C ASP A 814 8.20 -30.77 -11.84
N TYR A 815 7.30 -30.31 -12.74
CA TYR A 815 7.63 -29.37 -13.80
C TYR A 815 6.87 -28.06 -13.60
N SER A 816 7.63 -26.99 -13.39
CA SER A 816 7.09 -25.66 -13.05
C SER A 816 6.51 -24.90 -14.25
N LEU A 817 5.77 -23.82 -14.00
CA LEU A 817 5.01 -23.05 -15.01
C LEU A 817 5.83 -22.55 -16.23
N ASN A 818 7.14 -22.34 -16.05
CA ASN A 818 8.07 -21.85 -17.08
C ASN A 818 9.09 -22.93 -17.50
N GLU A 819 8.84 -24.19 -17.17
CA GLU A 819 9.73 -25.32 -17.40
C GLU A 819 9.12 -26.24 -18.45
N ASN A 820 9.89 -26.56 -19.50
CA ASN A 820 9.45 -27.48 -20.53
C ASN A 820 9.57 -28.92 -20.01
N VAL A 821 8.45 -29.66 -20.04
CA VAL A 821 8.47 -31.11 -19.83
C VAL A 821 9.29 -31.75 -20.97
N PRO A 822 10.32 -32.58 -20.68
CA PRO A 822 11.16 -33.18 -21.71
C PRO A 822 10.36 -34.07 -22.68
N ASP A 823 10.71 -34.04 -23.96
CA ASP A 823 10.00 -34.77 -25.03
C ASP A 823 9.89 -36.29 -24.75
N GLU A 824 10.90 -36.88 -24.10
CA GLU A 824 10.89 -38.29 -23.67
C GLU A 824 9.76 -38.57 -22.67
N VAL A 825 9.55 -37.66 -21.71
CA VAL A 825 8.53 -37.77 -20.66
C VAL A 825 7.13 -37.47 -21.22
N VAL A 826 7.03 -36.53 -22.16
CA VAL A 826 5.83 -36.26 -22.96
C VAL A 826 5.39 -37.53 -23.70
N HIS A 827 6.32 -38.14 -24.46
CA HIS A 827 6.04 -39.33 -25.27
C HIS A 827 5.65 -40.54 -24.41
N GLU A 828 6.42 -40.84 -23.35
CA GLU A 828 6.09 -41.92 -22.41
C GLU A 828 4.70 -41.69 -21.79
N THR A 829 4.41 -40.47 -21.33
CA THR A 829 3.13 -40.16 -20.68
C THR A 829 1.95 -40.26 -21.65
N ASP A 830 2.11 -39.91 -22.93
CA ASP A 830 1.09 -40.13 -23.95
C ASP A 830 0.82 -41.63 -24.19
N GLU A 831 1.84 -42.50 -24.19
CA GLU A 831 1.62 -43.95 -24.22
C GLU A 831 0.84 -44.44 -22.99
N ARG A 832 1.11 -43.88 -21.79
CA ARG A 832 0.36 -44.20 -20.56
C ARG A 832 -1.09 -43.73 -20.62
N ILE A 833 -1.34 -42.55 -21.18
CA ILE A 833 -2.70 -42.01 -21.41
C ILE A 833 -3.48 -42.91 -22.38
N GLU A 834 -2.84 -43.41 -23.44
CA GLU A 834 -3.48 -44.29 -24.40
C GLU A 834 -3.75 -45.71 -23.84
N ASP A 835 -2.82 -46.28 -23.06
CA ASP A 835 -3.05 -47.52 -22.30
C ASP A 835 -4.22 -47.36 -21.30
N TRP A 836 -4.29 -46.23 -20.62
CA TRP A 836 -5.39 -45.89 -19.71
C TRP A 836 -6.73 -45.70 -20.44
N ARG A 837 -6.73 -45.08 -21.63
CA ARG A 837 -7.93 -45.00 -22.49
C ARG A 837 -8.43 -46.40 -22.87
N LYS A 838 -7.54 -47.30 -23.30
CA LYS A 838 -7.86 -48.69 -23.67
C LYS A 838 -8.40 -49.54 -22.52
N ASN A 839 -7.89 -49.35 -21.30
CA ASN A 839 -8.28 -50.16 -20.14
C ASN A 839 -9.53 -49.65 -19.38
N ARG A 840 -10.11 -48.51 -19.77
CA ARG A 840 -11.27 -47.92 -19.11
C ARG A 840 -12.58 -48.66 -19.43
N LYS A 841 -13.43 -48.83 -18.42
CA LYS A 841 -14.72 -49.53 -18.50
C LYS A 841 -15.85 -48.64 -17.97
N GLY A 842 -16.96 -48.56 -18.71
CA GLY A 842 -18.18 -47.82 -18.35
C GLY A 842 -18.43 -46.57 -19.22
N GLU A 843 -19.69 -46.12 -19.28
CA GLU A 843 -20.03 -44.82 -19.86
C GLU A 843 -19.39 -43.70 -19.05
N GLN A 844 -18.84 -42.69 -19.72
CA GLN A 844 -18.17 -41.57 -19.07
C GLN A 844 -19.01 -40.30 -19.13
N VAL A 845 -18.93 -39.51 -18.06
CA VAL A 845 -19.38 -38.13 -18.02
C VAL A 845 -18.15 -37.24 -17.87
N HIS A 846 -17.85 -36.46 -18.92
CA HIS A 846 -16.68 -35.58 -18.94
C HIS A 846 -16.88 -34.25 -19.68
N MET A 847 -16.13 -33.25 -19.20
CA MET A 847 -16.18 -31.87 -19.69
C MET A 847 -15.14 -31.57 -20.76
N THR A 848 -14.02 -32.30 -20.71
CA THR A 848 -12.85 -32.08 -21.55
C THR A 848 -12.07 -33.34 -21.85
N ASP A 849 -11.55 -33.39 -23.07
CA ASP A 849 -10.63 -34.39 -23.56
C ASP A 849 -9.29 -34.32 -22.82
N VAL A 850 -8.53 -35.42 -22.82
CA VAL A 850 -7.22 -35.48 -22.15
C VAL A 850 -6.14 -35.03 -23.12
N HIS A 851 -5.85 -33.72 -23.11
CA HIS A 851 -4.79 -33.05 -23.87
C HIS A 851 -3.83 -32.29 -22.93
N PRO A 852 -2.95 -32.99 -22.19
CA PRO A 852 -2.09 -32.37 -21.18
C PRO A 852 -1.11 -31.33 -21.74
N TRP A 853 -0.66 -31.46 -22.99
CA TRP A 853 0.37 -30.61 -23.61
C TRP A 853 -0.18 -29.38 -24.36
N ARG A 854 -1.50 -29.19 -24.44
CA ARG A 854 -2.07 -27.93 -24.94
C ARG A 854 -1.85 -26.84 -23.90
N ASP A 855 -1.50 -25.61 -24.28
CA ASP A 855 -1.36 -24.49 -23.34
C ASP A 855 -0.44 -24.79 -22.13
N MET A 856 0.80 -25.22 -22.40
CA MET A 856 1.79 -25.54 -21.36
C MET A 856 2.17 -24.31 -20.51
N SER A 857 2.15 -23.11 -21.09
CA SER A 857 2.50 -21.84 -20.42
C SER A 857 1.62 -21.47 -19.22
N HIS A 858 0.44 -22.08 -19.10
CA HIS A 858 -0.45 -21.90 -17.95
C HIS A 858 -0.62 -23.19 -17.13
N ARG A 859 0.31 -24.15 -17.25
CA ARG A 859 0.22 -25.46 -16.60
C ARG A 859 1.44 -25.81 -15.74
N VAL A 860 1.20 -26.62 -14.72
CA VAL A 860 2.23 -27.22 -13.85
C VAL A 860 1.96 -28.72 -13.82
N TYR A 861 3.00 -29.53 -13.97
CA TYR A 861 2.87 -30.98 -14.12
C TYR A 861 3.53 -31.70 -12.94
N TYR A 862 2.85 -32.70 -12.40
CA TYR A 862 3.34 -33.60 -11.38
C TYR A 862 3.22 -35.03 -11.90
N ILE A 863 4.34 -35.60 -12.32
CA ILE A 863 4.39 -36.91 -12.98
C ILE A 863 5.00 -37.91 -12.00
N ALA A 864 4.28 -38.98 -11.69
CA ALA A 864 4.76 -40.00 -10.77
C ALA A 864 5.34 -41.20 -11.51
N ARG A 865 6.49 -41.69 -11.04
CA ARG A 865 7.15 -42.91 -11.52
C ARG A 865 7.13 -43.98 -10.43
N ASP A 866 6.92 -45.23 -10.83
CA ASP A 866 7.03 -46.38 -9.94
C ASP A 866 8.49 -46.81 -9.68
N ALA A 867 8.70 -47.85 -8.88
CA ALA A 867 10.04 -48.38 -8.57
C ALA A 867 10.83 -48.89 -9.80
N SER A 868 10.17 -49.18 -10.93
CA SER A 868 10.83 -49.54 -12.19
C SER A 868 11.21 -48.32 -13.05
N GLY A 869 10.82 -47.11 -12.61
CA GLY A 869 11.05 -45.86 -13.33
C GLY A 869 9.96 -45.52 -14.34
N LYS A 870 8.91 -46.33 -14.48
CA LYS A 870 7.83 -46.11 -15.44
C LYS A 870 6.79 -45.13 -14.90
N VAL A 871 6.28 -44.24 -15.76
CA VAL A 871 5.20 -43.31 -15.41
C VAL A 871 3.94 -44.08 -14.98
N CYS A 872 3.50 -43.84 -13.74
CA CYS A 872 2.41 -44.53 -13.08
C CYS A 872 1.22 -43.61 -12.73
N ALA A 873 1.43 -42.31 -12.55
CA ALA A 873 0.33 -41.34 -12.45
C ALA A 873 0.73 -39.93 -12.96
N MET A 874 -0.26 -39.08 -13.18
CA MET A 874 -0.07 -37.68 -13.57
C MET A 874 -1.14 -36.78 -12.92
N VAL A 875 -0.72 -35.67 -12.33
CA VAL A 875 -1.59 -34.54 -11.94
C VAL A 875 -1.15 -33.30 -12.71
N VAL A 876 -2.12 -32.59 -13.31
CA VAL A 876 -1.88 -31.34 -14.05
C VAL A 876 -2.67 -30.22 -13.40
N LEU A 877 -1.98 -29.17 -12.97
CA LEU A 877 -2.62 -27.92 -12.58
C LEU A 877 -2.72 -27.00 -13.80
N HIS A 878 -3.81 -26.25 -13.89
CA HIS A 878 -4.02 -25.22 -14.89
C HIS A 878 -4.30 -23.88 -14.18
N GLN A 879 -3.65 -22.81 -14.62
CA GLN A 879 -3.72 -21.50 -14.00
C GLN A 879 -5.06 -20.82 -14.33
N LEU A 880 -5.77 -20.40 -13.29
CA LEU A 880 -7.01 -19.63 -13.39
C LEU A 880 -6.74 -18.15 -13.09
N SER A 881 -7.79 -17.32 -13.18
CA SER A 881 -7.78 -15.95 -12.66
C SER A 881 -7.16 -15.83 -11.26
N PRO A 882 -6.60 -14.66 -10.88
CA PRO A 882 -6.09 -14.43 -9.53
C PRO A 882 -7.11 -14.74 -8.41
N GLN A 883 -8.40 -14.54 -8.69
CA GLN A 883 -9.49 -14.83 -7.73
C GLN A 883 -9.70 -16.34 -7.50
N HIS A 884 -9.57 -17.17 -8.54
CA HIS A 884 -9.86 -18.61 -8.51
C HIS A 884 -8.61 -19.49 -8.37
N GLY A 885 -7.41 -18.97 -8.63
CA GLY A 885 -6.14 -19.64 -8.32
C GLY A 885 -5.72 -20.68 -9.36
N TRP A 886 -5.88 -21.97 -9.03
CA TRP A 886 -5.49 -23.11 -9.88
C TRP A 886 -6.60 -24.17 -9.98
N HIS A 887 -6.65 -24.88 -11.10
CA HIS A 887 -7.53 -26.03 -11.33
C HIS A 887 -6.71 -27.32 -11.40
N ILE A 888 -6.99 -28.33 -10.56
CA ILE A 888 -6.57 -29.72 -10.84
C ILE A 888 -7.37 -30.20 -12.05
N LYS A 889 -6.80 -29.99 -13.23
CA LYS A 889 -7.45 -30.22 -14.52
C LYS A 889 -7.58 -31.71 -14.82
N TRP A 890 -6.52 -32.46 -14.56
CA TRP A 890 -6.51 -33.93 -14.58
C TRP A 890 -5.72 -34.47 -13.39
N ALA A 891 -6.20 -35.59 -12.85
CA ALA A 891 -5.53 -36.40 -11.84
C ALA A 891 -5.77 -37.87 -12.23
N LEU A 892 -4.76 -38.50 -12.84
CA LEU A 892 -4.87 -39.80 -13.51
C LEU A 892 -3.90 -40.80 -12.85
N ASP A 893 -4.43 -41.90 -12.30
CA ASP A 893 -3.65 -43.13 -12.10
C ASP A 893 -3.68 -43.95 -13.40
N PHE A 894 -2.52 -44.41 -13.86
CA PHE A 894 -2.39 -45.28 -15.04
C PHE A 894 -2.45 -46.77 -14.67
N PRO A 895 -2.78 -47.69 -15.60
CA PRO A 895 -2.89 -49.11 -15.30
C PRO A 895 -1.62 -49.69 -14.68
N GLY A 896 -1.74 -50.31 -13.51
CA GLY A 896 -0.61 -50.86 -12.74
C GLY A 896 -0.02 -49.93 -11.66
N ALA A 897 -0.53 -48.71 -11.49
CA ALA A 897 -0.08 -47.80 -10.43
C ALA A 897 -0.23 -48.42 -9.02
N PRO A 898 0.76 -48.23 -8.11
CA PRO A 898 0.63 -48.63 -6.70
C PRO A 898 -0.56 -47.95 -6.00
N ASN A 899 -1.19 -48.64 -5.05
CA ASN A 899 -2.34 -48.11 -4.32
C ASN A 899 -1.93 -46.92 -3.45
N GLY A 900 -2.62 -45.78 -3.62
CA GLY A 900 -2.30 -44.52 -2.95
C GLY A 900 -1.44 -43.56 -3.76
N THR A 901 -1.12 -43.89 -5.02
CA THR A 901 -0.31 -43.04 -5.91
C THR A 901 -1.00 -41.69 -6.15
N ILE A 902 -2.24 -41.66 -6.67
CA ILE A 902 -2.89 -40.38 -6.95
C ILE A 902 -3.11 -39.51 -5.71
N GLU A 903 -3.43 -40.09 -4.54
CA GLU A 903 -3.52 -39.31 -3.31
C GLU A 903 -2.17 -38.71 -2.90
N HIS A 904 -1.06 -39.41 -3.15
CA HIS A 904 0.28 -38.85 -2.94
C HIS A 904 0.55 -37.68 -3.90
N VAL A 905 0.27 -37.83 -5.20
CA VAL A 905 0.55 -36.76 -6.18
C VAL A 905 -0.33 -35.54 -5.94
N ILE A 906 -1.63 -35.73 -5.63
CA ILE A 906 -2.53 -34.62 -5.31
C ILE A 906 -2.07 -33.88 -4.05
N LEU A 907 -1.70 -34.58 -2.97
CA LEU A 907 -1.20 -33.94 -1.75
C LEU A 907 0.13 -33.20 -1.97
N HIS A 908 1.01 -33.74 -2.81
CA HIS A 908 2.26 -33.09 -3.20
C HIS A 908 2.01 -31.81 -4.01
N ALA A 909 1.08 -31.84 -4.96
CA ALA A 909 0.64 -30.66 -5.71
C ALA A 909 0.00 -29.59 -4.80
N LEU A 910 -0.83 -30.00 -3.83
CA LEU A 910 -1.42 -29.14 -2.79
C LEU A 910 -0.35 -28.52 -1.86
N GLU A 911 0.73 -29.24 -1.58
CA GLU A 911 1.85 -28.80 -0.75
C GLU A 911 2.75 -27.79 -1.47
N ASN A 912 3.15 -28.07 -2.71
CA ASN A 912 4.01 -27.19 -3.49
C ASN A 912 3.36 -25.87 -3.93
N ASN A 913 2.02 -25.76 -3.89
CA ASN A 913 1.29 -24.53 -4.22
C ASN A 913 0.71 -23.80 -3.00
N ALA A 914 1.15 -24.14 -1.79
CA ALA A 914 0.65 -23.57 -0.54
C ALA A 914 0.68 -22.03 -0.52
N GLY A 915 -0.49 -21.41 -0.38
CA GLY A 915 -0.68 -19.95 -0.46
C GLY A 915 -1.53 -19.49 -1.65
N SER A 916 -1.85 -20.37 -2.60
CA SER A 916 -2.88 -20.14 -3.62
C SER A 916 -4.23 -20.74 -3.20
N LYS A 917 -5.33 -20.31 -3.86
CA LYS A 917 -6.59 -21.08 -3.90
C LYS A 917 -6.51 -22.16 -4.98
N MET A 918 -7.34 -23.18 -4.86
CA MET A 918 -7.42 -24.23 -5.88
C MET A 918 -8.83 -24.82 -6.00
N THR A 919 -9.15 -25.46 -7.13
CA THR A 919 -10.35 -26.26 -7.30
C THR A 919 -10.08 -27.58 -8.04
N PHE A 920 -10.91 -28.59 -7.79
CA PHE A 920 -10.91 -29.86 -8.54
C PHE A 920 -11.84 -29.85 -9.77
N GLY A 921 -12.50 -28.74 -10.09
CA GLY A 921 -13.49 -28.67 -11.16
C GLY A 921 -14.89 -29.07 -10.65
N VAL A 922 -15.93 -28.69 -11.39
CA VAL A 922 -17.33 -29.01 -11.06
C VAL A 922 -17.58 -30.52 -10.81
N SER A 923 -18.40 -30.81 -9.80
CA SER A 923 -18.94 -32.12 -9.44
C SER A 923 -20.47 -32.05 -9.27
N ALA A 924 -21.12 -33.21 -9.17
CA ALA A 924 -22.57 -33.32 -8.99
C ALA A 924 -22.91 -33.44 -7.50
N THR A 925 -23.74 -32.51 -7.00
CA THR A 925 -24.12 -32.44 -5.58
C THR A 925 -25.25 -33.41 -5.25
N SER A 926 -25.36 -33.83 -4.00
CA SER A 926 -26.52 -34.61 -3.52
C SER A 926 -27.81 -33.78 -3.41
N THR A 927 -27.72 -32.45 -3.39
CA THR A 927 -28.86 -31.54 -3.17
C THR A 927 -29.38 -30.89 -4.46
N PHE A 928 -30.68 -30.99 -4.73
CA PHE A 928 -31.34 -30.19 -5.77
C PHE A 928 -31.83 -28.85 -5.19
N VAL A 929 -31.49 -27.73 -5.83
CA VAL A 929 -31.97 -26.39 -5.47
C VAL A 929 -32.58 -25.71 -6.69
N ALA A 930 -33.81 -25.18 -6.57
CA ALA A 930 -34.39 -24.25 -7.53
C ALA A 930 -34.24 -22.83 -6.99
N LYS A 931 -33.80 -21.86 -7.83
CA LYS A 931 -33.66 -20.46 -7.44
C LYS A 931 -34.71 -19.58 -8.14
N HIS A 932 -34.61 -19.38 -9.45
CA HIS A 932 -35.54 -18.56 -10.23
C HIS A 932 -36.43 -19.36 -11.21
N GLY A 933 -37.59 -18.80 -11.53
CA GLY A 933 -38.45 -19.22 -12.64
C GLY A 933 -39.12 -20.61 -12.56
N LEU A 934 -38.90 -21.40 -11.50
CA LEU A 934 -39.45 -22.76 -11.34
C LEU A 934 -40.68 -22.80 -10.43
N SER A 935 -41.72 -23.54 -10.84
CA SER A 935 -42.91 -23.75 -9.99
C SER A 935 -42.63 -24.82 -8.93
N LYS A 936 -43.33 -24.75 -7.77
CA LYS A 936 -43.22 -25.75 -6.69
C LYS A 936 -43.47 -27.19 -7.19
N MET A 937 -44.40 -27.38 -8.13
CA MET A 937 -44.68 -28.69 -8.72
C MET A 937 -43.54 -29.18 -9.62
N THR A 938 -43.01 -28.30 -10.48
CA THR A 938 -41.88 -28.59 -11.37
C THR A 938 -40.62 -28.92 -10.56
N THR A 939 -40.34 -28.15 -9.50
CA THR A 939 -39.22 -28.39 -8.57
C THR A 939 -39.30 -29.78 -7.93
N LYS A 940 -40.48 -30.20 -7.44
CA LYS A 940 -40.68 -31.53 -6.84
C LYS A 940 -40.47 -32.66 -7.85
N TRP A 941 -40.90 -32.48 -9.10
CA TRP A 941 -40.70 -33.47 -10.17
C TRP A 941 -39.21 -33.57 -10.57
N LEU A 942 -38.54 -32.44 -10.80
CA LEU A 942 -37.12 -32.38 -11.15
C LEU A 942 -36.23 -32.95 -10.03
N THR A 943 -36.55 -32.68 -8.77
CA THR A 943 -35.82 -33.25 -7.61
C THR A 943 -35.86 -34.78 -7.64
N LYS A 944 -37.05 -35.37 -7.87
CA LYS A 944 -37.20 -36.84 -7.94
C LYS A 944 -36.49 -37.44 -9.16
N ALA A 945 -36.56 -36.76 -10.31
CA ALA A 945 -35.86 -37.18 -11.52
C ALA A 945 -34.33 -37.14 -11.34
N TYR A 946 -33.80 -36.06 -10.75
CA TYR A 946 -32.38 -35.92 -10.48
C TYR A 946 -31.88 -36.99 -9.50
N ALA A 947 -32.57 -37.23 -8.38
CA ALA A 947 -32.20 -38.26 -7.41
C ALA A 947 -32.05 -39.64 -8.07
N SER A 948 -33.02 -40.03 -8.92
CA SER A 948 -32.96 -41.29 -9.65
C SER A 948 -31.81 -41.38 -10.66
N ILE A 949 -31.42 -40.25 -11.28
CA ILE A 949 -30.28 -40.20 -12.22
C ILE A 949 -28.95 -40.23 -11.45
N ALA A 950 -28.83 -39.48 -10.36
CA ALA A 950 -27.64 -39.37 -9.55
C ALA A 950 -27.28 -40.71 -8.88
N GLU A 951 -28.27 -41.41 -8.33
CA GLU A 951 -28.10 -42.73 -7.73
C GLU A 951 -27.71 -43.79 -8.76
N HIS A 952 -28.43 -43.86 -9.90
CA HIS A 952 -28.15 -44.85 -10.94
C HIS A 952 -26.76 -44.70 -11.57
N ASN A 953 -26.30 -43.46 -11.78
CA ASN A 953 -25.02 -43.16 -12.41
C ASN A 953 -23.89 -42.84 -11.41
N ARG A 954 -24.14 -42.97 -10.10
CA ARG A 954 -23.18 -42.72 -9.00
C ARG A 954 -22.46 -41.37 -9.11
N LEU A 955 -23.20 -40.31 -9.42
CA LEU A 955 -22.62 -39.02 -9.81
C LEU A 955 -21.92 -38.28 -8.65
N THR A 956 -22.33 -38.53 -7.40
CA THR A 956 -21.77 -37.87 -6.20
C THR A 956 -20.42 -38.43 -5.76
N ASN A 957 -20.07 -39.66 -6.16
CA ASN A 957 -18.84 -40.34 -5.73
C ASN A 957 -17.55 -39.54 -5.99
N LYS A 958 -17.54 -38.68 -7.02
CA LYS A 958 -16.40 -37.78 -7.32
C LYS A 958 -16.28 -36.65 -6.30
N GLY A 959 -17.40 -36.04 -5.88
CA GLY A 959 -17.43 -35.00 -4.85
C GLY A 959 -17.00 -35.55 -3.50
N GLU A 960 -17.56 -36.70 -3.08
CA GLU A 960 -17.19 -37.39 -1.83
C GLU A 960 -15.68 -37.70 -1.73
N PHE A 961 -15.03 -38.04 -2.84
CA PHE A 961 -13.56 -38.24 -2.88
C PHE A 961 -12.79 -36.92 -2.72
N ARG A 962 -13.24 -35.84 -3.38
CA ARG A 962 -12.61 -34.51 -3.31
C ARG A 962 -12.78 -33.86 -1.94
N GLN A 963 -13.92 -34.05 -1.29
CA GLN A 963 -14.18 -33.59 0.07
C GLN A 963 -13.22 -34.24 1.09
N LYS A 964 -12.87 -35.53 0.90
CA LYS A 964 -11.80 -36.18 1.70
C LYS A 964 -10.42 -35.56 1.47
N LEU A 965 -10.17 -35.00 0.28
CA LEU A 965 -8.96 -34.24 -0.05
C LEU A 965 -9.05 -32.75 0.37
N GLY A 966 -10.05 -32.38 1.17
CA GLY A 966 -10.22 -31.04 1.74
C GLY A 966 -11.03 -30.06 0.88
N ALA A 967 -11.77 -30.54 -0.12
CA ALA A 967 -12.64 -29.69 -0.94
C ALA A 967 -13.95 -29.31 -0.23
N VAL A 968 -14.49 -28.15 -0.60
CA VAL A 968 -15.81 -27.63 -0.22
C VAL A 968 -16.64 -27.28 -1.46
N GLU A 969 -17.96 -27.45 -1.36
CA GLU A 969 -18.90 -27.18 -2.46
C GLU A 969 -19.18 -25.67 -2.62
N ASP A 970 -18.71 -25.05 -3.71
CA ASP A 970 -19.15 -23.72 -4.17
C ASP A 970 -20.19 -23.88 -5.29
N ARG A 971 -21.42 -23.40 -5.09
CA ARG A 971 -22.56 -23.78 -5.96
C ARG A 971 -22.57 -23.08 -7.31
N VAL A 972 -22.79 -23.86 -8.37
CA VAL A 972 -22.93 -23.37 -9.74
C VAL A 972 -24.26 -23.78 -10.37
N TYR A 973 -24.77 -22.93 -11.26
CA TYR A 973 -26.16 -23.00 -11.70
C TYR A 973 -26.31 -23.47 -13.16
N ILE A 974 -27.48 -24.01 -13.46
CA ILE A 974 -28.00 -24.30 -14.80
C ILE A 974 -29.18 -23.36 -15.04
N CYS A 975 -29.07 -22.55 -16.09
CA CYS A 975 -30.01 -21.50 -16.46
C CYS A 975 -30.54 -21.72 -17.88
N TYR A 976 -31.85 -21.60 -18.06
CA TYR A 976 -32.49 -21.73 -19.38
C TYR A 976 -33.74 -20.85 -19.51
N PRO A 977 -34.09 -20.37 -20.73
CA PRO A 977 -35.30 -19.57 -20.93
C PRO A 977 -36.56 -20.29 -20.45
N ARG A 978 -37.59 -19.54 -20.02
CA ARG A 978 -38.92 -20.11 -19.74
C ARG A 978 -39.42 -20.89 -20.96
N HIS A 979 -39.94 -22.09 -20.73
CA HIS A 979 -40.32 -23.09 -21.75
C HIS A 979 -39.16 -23.64 -22.62
N GLY A 980 -37.90 -23.32 -22.31
CA GLY A 980 -36.72 -23.78 -23.06
C GLY A 980 -36.32 -25.24 -22.80
N LEU A 981 -36.52 -25.74 -21.58
CA LEU A 981 -36.15 -27.11 -21.19
C LEU A 981 -37.32 -28.09 -21.36
N SER A 982 -37.44 -28.62 -22.57
CA SER A 982 -38.30 -29.76 -22.90
C SER A 982 -37.66 -31.10 -22.47
N PRO A 983 -38.38 -32.24 -22.48
CA PRO A 983 -37.76 -33.57 -22.28
C PRO A 983 -36.59 -33.84 -23.23
N ALA A 984 -36.68 -33.36 -24.49
CA ALA A 984 -35.58 -33.43 -25.45
C ALA A 984 -34.38 -32.55 -25.07
N GLY A 985 -34.62 -31.44 -24.35
CA GLY A 985 -33.56 -30.61 -23.76
C GLY A 985 -32.84 -31.30 -22.60
N ILE A 986 -33.57 -32.00 -21.73
CA ILE A 986 -32.98 -32.82 -20.66
C ILE A 986 -32.12 -33.94 -21.27
N GLN A 987 -32.63 -34.64 -22.30
CA GLN A 987 -31.86 -35.63 -23.06
C GLN A 987 -30.66 -35.02 -23.79
N ALA A 988 -30.73 -33.76 -24.22
CA ALA A 988 -29.60 -33.06 -24.84
C ALA A 988 -28.51 -32.72 -23.82
N ILE A 989 -28.85 -32.27 -22.60
CA ILE A 989 -27.89 -32.06 -21.50
C ILE A 989 -27.20 -33.38 -21.13
N VAL A 990 -27.97 -34.44 -20.85
CA VAL A 990 -27.40 -35.76 -20.52
C VAL A 990 -26.55 -36.30 -21.67
N GLY A 991 -27.01 -36.14 -22.91
CA GLY A 991 -26.29 -36.57 -24.11
C GLY A 991 -25.00 -35.79 -24.38
N PHE A 992 -24.94 -34.49 -24.04
CA PHE A 992 -23.76 -33.64 -24.20
C PHE A 992 -22.63 -34.05 -23.24
N PHE A 993 -22.99 -34.47 -22.02
CA PHE A 993 -22.02 -34.96 -21.04
C PHE A 993 -21.57 -36.41 -21.27
N LYS A 994 -22.37 -37.23 -21.97
CA LYS A 994 -22.08 -38.64 -22.30
C LYS A 994 -21.21 -38.84 -23.55
N GLN A 995 -20.88 -37.77 -24.27
CA GLN A 995 -19.82 -37.80 -25.29
C GLN A 995 -18.46 -37.84 -24.60
#